data_AF-A0AAU7SRA6-F1
#
_entry.id   AF-A0AAU7SRA6-F1
#
_cell.length_a   1.000
_cell.length_b   1.000
_cell.length_c   1.000
_cell.angle_alpha   90.00
_cell.angle_beta   90.00
_cell.angle_gamma   90.00
#
_symmetry.space_group_name_H-M   'P 1'
#
loop_
_entity.id
_entity.type
_entity.pdbx_description
1 polymer ?
#
loop_
_entity_poly.entity_id
_entity_poly.type
_entity_poly.pdbx_seq_one_letter_code
_entity_poly.pdbx_strand_id
1 'polypeptide(L)'
;MADALLAQDILDGAAVRDRPNLFVIGSFDRRITFYSQQVRALSLVHALKELGYLHANPRIAVVGGGAAGVTAAAAAALVAGSQVILFESAAALLPLQSTTDRRRLDPHIYDWPAHDTTDPIADLPILDWESGTCRTVRDDVLLGFEDIAVRLAPRLERRLRHQVTALTRTADGYQLDITDLNAPPPPPGAELREQFHMVFLAVGFGLEPGEPLPSIQSASYWTDAGVPVAEFAGRPTPRFFVSGAGDGGLIDFVAAGARDFDHAGTIRLISEHPGIAALKPVLAAIDMRARAEDAKGTRFDFMAAYDTELLQSLTDIGLVAAVAQQLRPGVQLTFQTQHAELFDVSTATLNRLAAYLTIKACAGDAQRSFRHLQCGGVTRIDAPDPAPVIAPFWLDCAGETVAADAVIVRRGPQREVVRAPFAPHLASFDVTHREWLARHGDATLVPKLSGPARSLFREAARSANILAPRLQRQAANQLPISVQLLREGANIRWSGAVPAEQLIRSWSEQQPFEIILPDAPEALGAAAGAVLRVACHSINCRLHAAPGLWSQLVRELSLESPHAEGMTMPAIVAGNPGGAAQDPVALPLDILARRIHRSLDSWLLERLDVHLQPFFASNADPGRPINVKIAQDLRAAMAATWAIWHASFTDDPALLNHFLRLMICAVDEDEHRDAAQILVGPSKWPVILRGTAVALAIAAAWDTTSPKGARPGNLVRLRDGDSEWAGHGCAADMINGDEMSLCAASFMWQTQFVILVVKSAIEVNRIAERPFAQIDTDQPGLSDTDGSGPVIMSISRDFIDAAAAGLAELRALLATVEARHFEALEKTIMKGAA
;
A
#
# COMPACT_ATOMS: atom_id res chain seq x y z
N MET A 1 -1.64 -5.48 -15.33
CA MET A 1 -1.69 -6.62 -14.40
C MET A 1 -2.95 -7.40 -14.69
N ALA A 2 -2.96 -8.73 -14.52
CA ALA A 2 -4.18 -9.51 -14.69
C ALA A 2 -5.21 -9.20 -13.58
N ASP A 3 -6.48 -9.11 -13.97
CA ASP A 3 -7.61 -8.94 -13.05
C ASP A 3 -7.94 -10.27 -12.33
N ALA A 4 -8.68 -10.16 -11.23
CA ALA A 4 -9.18 -11.35 -10.55
C ALA A 4 -10.20 -12.09 -11.44
N LEU A 5 -10.15 -13.41 -11.42
CA LEU A 5 -11.07 -14.27 -12.17
C LEU A 5 -12.51 -14.16 -11.64
N LEU A 6 -13.49 -14.33 -12.53
CA LEU A 6 -14.89 -14.39 -12.16
C LEU A 6 -15.19 -15.67 -11.36
N ALA A 7 -16.27 -15.67 -10.58
CA ALA A 7 -16.66 -16.83 -9.77
C ALA A 7 -16.82 -18.11 -10.60
N GLN A 8 -17.44 -18.01 -11.79
CA GLN A 8 -17.59 -19.16 -12.68
C GLN A 8 -16.24 -19.68 -13.19
N ASP A 9 -15.31 -18.78 -13.56
CA ASP A 9 -13.98 -19.18 -14.00
C ASP A 9 -13.21 -19.90 -12.89
N ILE A 10 -13.32 -19.41 -11.64
CA ILE A 10 -12.71 -20.07 -10.49
C ILE A 10 -13.29 -21.47 -10.28
N LEU A 11 -14.62 -21.61 -10.38
CA LEU A 11 -15.29 -22.89 -10.25
C LEU A 11 -14.82 -23.87 -11.33
N ASP A 12 -14.78 -23.43 -12.60
CA ASP A 12 -14.37 -24.24 -13.74
C ASP A 12 -12.92 -24.73 -13.63
N GLY A 13 -12.04 -23.96 -12.99
CA GLY A 13 -10.65 -24.32 -12.76
C GLY A 13 -10.44 -25.34 -11.64
N ALA A 14 -11.35 -25.37 -10.66
CA ALA A 14 -11.26 -26.24 -9.49
C ALA A 14 -12.16 -27.49 -9.58
N ALA A 15 -13.26 -27.43 -10.32
CA ALA A 15 -14.24 -28.51 -10.38
C ALA A 15 -13.76 -29.66 -11.28
N VAL A 16 -13.99 -30.88 -10.82
CA VAL A 16 -13.89 -32.06 -11.66
C VAL A 16 -15.21 -32.19 -12.45
N ARG A 17 -15.21 -31.83 -13.74
CA ARG A 17 -16.44 -31.64 -14.55
C ARG A 17 -17.41 -32.83 -14.52
N ASP A 18 -16.90 -34.06 -14.51
CA ASP A 18 -17.71 -35.29 -14.48
C ASP A 18 -18.03 -35.78 -13.06
N ARG A 19 -17.58 -35.06 -12.02
CA ARG A 19 -17.75 -35.40 -10.60
C ARG A 19 -18.31 -34.19 -9.83
N PRO A 20 -19.65 -34.04 -9.77
CA PRO A 20 -20.28 -32.93 -9.05
C PRO A 20 -19.82 -32.85 -7.59
N ASN A 21 -19.64 -31.63 -7.06
CA ASN A 21 -19.19 -31.37 -5.69
C ASN A 21 -17.81 -31.92 -5.30
N LEU A 22 -16.97 -32.29 -6.28
CA LEU A 22 -15.56 -32.60 -6.07
C LEU A 22 -14.70 -31.47 -6.65
N PHE A 23 -13.90 -30.85 -5.79
CA PHE A 23 -13.04 -29.71 -6.15
C PHE A 23 -11.60 -29.98 -5.78
N VAL A 24 -10.67 -29.54 -6.63
CA VAL A 24 -9.22 -29.64 -6.42
C VAL A 24 -8.65 -28.25 -6.21
N ILE A 25 -7.79 -28.10 -5.21
CA ILE A 25 -7.15 -26.82 -4.88
C ILE A 25 -5.63 -27.01 -5.00
N GLY A 26 -4.97 -26.21 -5.84
CA GLY A 26 -3.52 -26.16 -5.91
C GLY A 26 -2.89 -27.31 -6.70
N SER A 27 -3.34 -28.55 -6.52
CA SER A 27 -2.56 -29.77 -6.82
C SER A 27 -2.11 -29.95 -8.27
N PHE A 28 -2.68 -29.21 -9.24
CA PHE A 28 -2.31 -29.23 -10.67
C PHE A 28 -1.74 -27.89 -11.17
N ASP A 29 -1.71 -26.87 -10.32
CA ASP A 29 -1.23 -25.54 -10.65
C ASP A 29 0.29 -25.50 -10.88
N ARG A 30 0.73 -24.41 -11.53
CA ARG A 30 2.13 -24.03 -11.69
C ARG A 30 2.42 -22.80 -10.82
N ARG A 31 3.70 -22.59 -10.46
CA ARG A 31 4.18 -21.48 -9.60
C ARG A 31 3.41 -21.40 -8.28
N ILE A 32 3.77 -22.30 -7.37
CA ILE A 32 3.04 -22.54 -6.13
C ILE A 32 3.77 -21.85 -4.99
N THR A 33 3.17 -20.79 -4.48
CA THR A 33 3.61 -20.12 -3.24
C THR A 33 2.64 -20.43 -2.10
N PHE A 34 3.06 -20.17 -0.86
CA PHE A 34 2.19 -20.29 0.32
C PHE A 34 0.96 -19.35 0.18
N TYR A 35 1.21 -18.09 -0.21
CA TYR A 35 0.16 -17.09 -0.46
C TYR A 35 -0.83 -17.53 -1.55
N SER A 36 -0.34 -17.97 -2.71
CA SER A 36 -1.19 -18.36 -3.84
C SER A 36 -2.12 -19.52 -3.51
N GLN A 37 -1.72 -20.42 -2.61
CA GLN A 37 -2.56 -21.53 -2.13
C GLN A 37 -3.72 -21.04 -1.26
N GLN A 38 -3.48 -20.04 -0.39
CA GLN A 38 -4.54 -19.43 0.41
C GLN A 38 -5.51 -18.64 -0.47
N VAL A 39 -4.99 -17.87 -1.44
CA VAL A 39 -5.84 -17.11 -2.38
C VAL A 39 -6.72 -18.05 -3.18
N ARG A 40 -6.18 -19.14 -3.76
CA ARG A 40 -6.99 -20.13 -4.50
C ARG A 40 -8.08 -20.75 -3.63
N ALA A 41 -7.78 -21.06 -2.36
CA ALA A 41 -8.76 -21.58 -1.42
C ALA A 41 -9.88 -20.58 -1.10
N LEU A 42 -9.54 -19.32 -0.80
CA LEU A 42 -10.52 -18.26 -0.53
C LEU A 42 -11.38 -17.97 -1.77
N SER A 43 -10.76 -17.88 -2.94
CA SER A 43 -11.44 -17.66 -4.22
C SER A 43 -12.44 -18.77 -4.52
N LEU A 44 -12.06 -20.05 -4.32
CA LEU A 44 -12.97 -21.18 -4.54
C LEU A 44 -14.17 -21.12 -3.58
N VAL A 45 -13.93 -20.92 -2.28
CA VAL A 45 -15.02 -20.87 -1.30
C VAL A 45 -15.97 -19.70 -1.57
N HIS A 46 -15.43 -18.54 -1.94
CA HIS A 46 -16.23 -17.40 -2.38
C HIS A 46 -17.09 -17.76 -3.60
N ALA A 47 -16.50 -18.34 -4.65
CA ALA A 47 -17.23 -18.75 -5.84
C ALA A 47 -18.36 -19.75 -5.53
N LEU A 48 -18.09 -20.74 -4.66
CA LEU A 48 -19.10 -21.70 -4.22
C LEU A 48 -20.24 -21.04 -3.43
N LYS A 49 -19.93 -20.03 -2.62
CA LYS A 49 -20.95 -19.24 -1.91
C LYS A 49 -21.80 -18.43 -2.88
N GLU A 50 -21.16 -17.66 -3.76
CA GLU A 50 -21.81 -16.77 -4.72
C GLU A 50 -22.71 -17.54 -5.69
N LEU A 51 -22.26 -18.69 -6.18
CA LEU A 51 -23.01 -19.55 -7.09
C LEU A 51 -24.01 -20.48 -6.37
N GLY A 52 -24.16 -20.34 -5.04
CA GLY A 52 -25.20 -21.02 -4.25
C GLY A 52 -24.93 -22.46 -3.84
N TYR A 53 -23.75 -23.02 -4.14
CA TYR A 53 -23.36 -24.39 -3.75
C TYR A 53 -23.31 -24.59 -2.23
N LEU A 54 -23.11 -23.51 -1.46
CA LEU A 54 -23.06 -23.55 0.01
C LEU A 54 -24.40 -23.22 0.69
N HIS A 55 -25.48 -22.94 -0.06
CA HIS A 55 -26.77 -22.55 0.53
C HIS A 55 -27.46 -23.68 1.30
N ALA A 56 -27.28 -24.93 0.87
CA ALA A 56 -27.84 -26.10 1.53
C ALA A 56 -27.04 -26.56 2.76
N ASN A 57 -26.01 -25.81 3.18
CA ASN A 57 -25.10 -26.17 4.27
C ASN A 57 -24.54 -27.60 4.12
N PRO A 58 -23.91 -27.95 2.97
CA PRO A 58 -23.40 -29.29 2.75
C PRO A 58 -22.39 -29.69 3.83
N ARG A 59 -22.37 -30.95 4.22
CA ARG A 59 -21.25 -31.54 4.99
C ARG A 59 -20.02 -31.65 4.08
N ILE A 60 -18.92 -30.99 4.44
CA ILE A 60 -17.73 -30.82 3.59
C ILE A 60 -16.53 -31.57 4.19
N ALA A 61 -15.86 -32.38 3.37
CA ALA A 61 -14.53 -32.91 3.68
C ALA A 61 -13.46 -32.06 3.00
N VAL A 62 -12.43 -31.68 3.74
CA VAL A 62 -11.22 -31.06 3.20
C VAL A 62 -10.05 -32.01 3.44
N VAL A 63 -9.40 -32.45 2.37
CA VAL A 63 -8.33 -33.46 2.44
C VAL A 63 -6.97 -32.79 2.21
N GLY A 64 -6.14 -32.77 3.25
CA GLY A 64 -4.81 -32.16 3.28
C GLY A 64 -4.76 -30.91 4.16
N GLY A 65 -3.90 -30.92 5.19
CA GLY A 65 -3.70 -29.85 6.17
C GLY A 65 -2.59 -28.85 5.80
N GLY A 66 -2.34 -28.67 4.49
CA GLY A 66 -1.47 -27.62 3.95
C GLY A 66 -2.16 -26.24 3.88
N ALA A 67 -1.46 -25.23 3.36
CA ALA A 67 -1.95 -23.84 3.31
C ALA A 67 -3.32 -23.70 2.62
N ALA A 68 -3.52 -24.42 1.51
CA ALA A 68 -4.79 -24.46 0.80
C ALA A 68 -5.92 -25.08 1.65
N GLY A 69 -5.69 -26.24 2.26
CA GLY A 69 -6.74 -26.97 2.99
C GLY A 69 -7.12 -26.32 4.31
N VAL A 70 -6.13 -25.85 5.08
CA VAL A 70 -6.36 -25.04 6.31
C VAL A 70 -7.22 -23.81 5.98
N THR A 71 -6.89 -23.12 4.89
CA THR A 71 -7.62 -21.92 4.47
C THR A 71 -9.02 -22.25 3.95
N ALA A 72 -9.16 -23.27 3.12
CA ALA A 72 -10.45 -23.68 2.57
C ALA A 72 -11.42 -24.14 3.68
N ALA A 73 -10.91 -24.88 4.67
CA ALA A 73 -11.70 -25.35 5.80
C ALA A 73 -12.20 -24.19 6.66
N ALA A 74 -11.30 -23.26 7.03
CA ALA A 74 -11.66 -22.05 7.78
C ALA A 74 -12.66 -21.18 7.02
N ALA A 75 -12.39 -20.91 5.74
CA ALA A 75 -13.23 -20.08 4.89
C ALA A 75 -14.64 -20.67 4.74
N ALA A 76 -14.75 -21.96 4.39
CA ALA A 76 -16.03 -22.63 4.18
C ALA A 76 -16.86 -22.69 5.47
N ALA A 77 -16.22 -23.01 6.60
CA ALA A 77 -16.88 -22.98 7.89
C ALA A 77 -17.35 -21.57 8.26
N LEU A 78 -16.61 -20.52 7.90
CA LEU A 78 -16.95 -19.15 8.26
C LEU A 78 -18.18 -18.61 7.48
N VAL A 79 -18.28 -18.90 6.17
CA VAL A 79 -19.33 -18.32 5.30
C VAL A 79 -20.56 -19.20 5.07
N ALA A 80 -20.56 -20.43 5.56
CA ALA A 80 -21.66 -21.38 5.42
C ALA A 80 -21.99 -22.07 6.75
N GLY A 81 -23.26 -22.42 6.98
CA GLY A 81 -23.69 -23.22 8.14
C GLY A 81 -23.27 -24.69 8.08
N SER A 82 -22.36 -25.03 7.17
CA SER A 82 -21.82 -26.37 6.93
C SER A 82 -21.04 -26.93 8.12
N GLN A 83 -21.10 -28.25 8.29
CA GLN A 83 -20.10 -29.01 9.05
C GLN A 83 -18.91 -29.30 8.12
N VAL A 84 -17.72 -28.85 8.52
CA VAL A 84 -16.48 -28.95 7.77
C VAL A 84 -15.47 -29.78 8.57
N ILE A 85 -14.93 -30.81 7.95
CA ILE A 85 -13.93 -31.70 8.58
C ILE A 85 -12.65 -31.68 7.75
N LEU A 86 -11.56 -31.21 8.35
CA LEU A 86 -10.22 -31.17 7.77
C LEU A 86 -9.43 -32.43 8.16
N PHE A 87 -9.03 -33.23 7.18
CA PHE A 87 -8.22 -34.43 7.36
C PHE A 87 -6.75 -34.15 7.05
N GLU A 88 -5.85 -34.53 7.96
CA GLU A 88 -4.40 -34.47 7.78
C GLU A 88 -3.75 -35.74 8.31
N SER A 89 -2.84 -36.31 7.50
CA SER A 89 -2.05 -37.50 7.82
C SER A 89 -0.94 -37.23 8.85
N ALA A 90 -0.38 -36.03 8.86
CA ALA A 90 0.63 -35.59 9.81
C ALA A 90 0.05 -35.36 11.21
N ALA A 91 0.93 -35.30 12.20
CA ALA A 91 0.58 -34.99 13.58
C ALA A 91 0.24 -33.50 13.83
N ALA A 92 0.44 -32.64 12.81
CA ALA A 92 0.22 -31.20 12.89
C ALA A 92 -0.17 -30.65 11.52
N LEU A 93 -0.89 -29.53 11.52
CA LEU A 93 -1.17 -28.74 10.32
C LEU A 93 0.09 -27.98 9.86
N LEU A 94 0.14 -27.69 8.55
CA LEU A 94 1.26 -27.04 7.87
C LEU A 94 2.62 -27.69 8.20
N PRO A 95 2.77 -29.02 8.05
CA PRO A 95 3.93 -29.75 8.57
C PRO A 95 5.26 -29.33 7.90
N LEU A 96 5.23 -28.98 6.62
CA LEU A 96 6.43 -28.59 5.86
C LEU A 96 7.07 -27.30 6.36
N GLN A 97 6.29 -26.34 6.83
CA GLN A 97 6.79 -25.04 7.28
C GLN A 97 7.29 -25.06 8.74
N SER A 98 7.35 -26.23 9.38
CA SER A 98 7.63 -26.35 10.82
C SER A 98 9.12 -26.43 11.19
N THR A 99 10.02 -26.63 10.23
CA THR A 99 11.41 -27.07 10.51
C THR A 99 12.51 -26.17 9.99
N THR A 100 12.21 -25.00 9.42
CA THR A 100 13.23 -24.10 8.90
C THR A 100 13.00 -22.66 9.32
N ASP A 101 14.05 -22.05 9.87
CA ASP A 101 14.14 -20.62 10.14
C ASP A 101 15.02 -19.90 9.11
N ARG A 102 15.74 -20.65 8.27
CA ARG A 102 16.63 -20.13 7.21
C ARG A 102 15.91 -19.84 5.89
N ARG A 103 14.67 -20.30 5.71
CA ARG A 103 13.83 -19.99 4.55
C ARG A 103 12.78 -18.95 4.92
N ARG A 104 12.67 -17.92 4.08
CA ARG A 104 11.66 -16.88 4.17
C ARG A 104 10.46 -17.22 3.29
N LEU A 105 9.26 -16.98 3.82
CA LEU A 105 8.04 -16.89 3.03
C LEU A 105 7.72 -15.42 2.85
N ASP A 106 7.38 -15.07 1.62
CA ASP A 106 6.99 -13.71 1.24
C ASP A 106 5.74 -13.80 0.36
N PRO A 107 4.73 -12.94 0.58
CA PRO A 107 3.46 -13.07 -0.09
C PRO A 107 3.53 -12.73 -1.58
N HIS A 108 4.31 -11.70 -1.94
CA HIS A 108 4.24 -11.06 -3.27
C HIS A 108 5.58 -11.08 -4.02
N ILE A 109 6.69 -11.47 -3.38
CA ILE A 109 8.03 -11.37 -4.00
C ILE A 109 8.19 -12.17 -5.28
N TYR A 110 7.40 -13.25 -5.44
CA TYR A 110 7.47 -14.03 -6.66
C TYR A 110 7.10 -13.18 -7.87
N ASP A 111 6.23 -12.18 -7.74
CA ASP A 111 5.74 -11.36 -8.85
C ASP A 111 6.64 -10.17 -9.18
N TRP A 112 7.73 -10.02 -8.42
CA TRP A 112 8.77 -9.05 -8.73
C TRP A 112 9.22 -9.21 -10.18
N PRO A 113 9.33 -8.14 -10.98
CA PRO A 113 9.53 -6.75 -10.58
C PRO A 113 8.27 -5.84 -10.53
N ALA A 114 7.05 -6.40 -10.49
CA ALA A 114 5.84 -5.59 -10.43
C ALA A 114 5.78 -4.66 -9.19
N HIS A 115 4.91 -3.65 -9.23
CA HIS A 115 4.68 -2.74 -8.10
C HIS A 115 4.18 -3.52 -6.87
N ASP A 116 4.54 -3.04 -5.68
CA ASP A 116 4.14 -3.59 -4.37
C ASP A 116 4.54 -5.04 -4.08
N THR A 117 5.37 -5.64 -4.93
CA THR A 117 5.88 -7.01 -4.73
C THR A 117 6.85 -7.14 -3.55
N THR A 118 7.30 -6.00 -3.03
CA THR A 118 8.09 -5.89 -1.80
C THR A 118 7.23 -5.59 -0.57
N ASP A 119 5.90 -5.50 -0.69
CA ASP A 119 5.04 -5.35 0.47
C ASP A 119 5.13 -6.64 1.32
N PRO A 120 5.58 -6.57 2.58
CA PRO A 120 5.71 -7.74 3.42
C PRO A 120 4.35 -8.30 3.86
N ILE A 121 3.24 -7.59 3.69
CA ILE A 121 1.93 -8.00 4.23
C ILE A 121 1.14 -8.80 3.19
N ALA A 122 0.67 -9.99 3.57
CA ALA A 122 -0.16 -10.84 2.69
C ALA A 122 -1.53 -10.20 2.40
N ASP A 123 -2.09 -9.50 3.38
CA ASP A 123 -3.37 -8.78 3.29
C ASP A 123 -4.53 -9.73 2.91
N LEU A 124 -4.58 -10.86 3.61
CA LEU A 124 -5.69 -11.81 3.50
C LEU A 124 -6.81 -11.43 4.48
N PRO A 125 -8.10 -11.59 4.11
CA PRO A 125 -9.22 -11.22 4.98
C PRO A 125 -9.35 -12.11 6.23
N ILE A 126 -8.81 -13.31 6.17
CA ILE A 126 -8.65 -14.26 7.28
C ILE A 126 -7.31 -14.98 7.12
N LEU A 127 -6.76 -15.49 8.22
CA LEU A 127 -5.46 -16.21 8.22
C LEU A 127 -4.33 -15.36 7.60
N ASP A 128 -4.35 -14.07 7.89
CA ASP A 128 -3.38 -13.08 7.42
C ASP A 128 -2.02 -13.24 8.13
N TRP A 129 -0.95 -12.85 7.45
CA TRP A 129 0.43 -12.97 7.95
C TRP A 129 1.34 -11.94 7.29
N GLU A 130 2.55 -11.81 7.84
CA GLU A 130 3.60 -10.94 7.33
C GLU A 130 4.84 -11.76 6.94
N SER A 131 5.54 -11.32 5.90
CA SER A 131 6.76 -11.88 5.37
C SER A 131 7.76 -12.16 6.50
N GLY A 132 8.20 -13.41 6.61
CA GLY A 132 8.96 -13.89 7.75
C GLY A 132 9.51 -15.30 7.53
N THR A 133 10.08 -15.91 8.56
CA THR A 133 10.53 -17.31 8.46
C THR A 133 9.33 -18.22 8.21
N CYS A 134 9.56 -19.38 7.59
CA CYS A 134 8.50 -20.37 7.39
C CYS A 134 7.75 -20.69 8.70
N ARG A 135 8.48 -20.80 9.82
CA ARG A 135 7.91 -21.04 11.15
C ARG A 135 6.99 -19.92 11.60
N THR A 136 7.45 -18.67 11.57
CA THR A 136 6.65 -17.53 12.03
C THR A 136 5.37 -17.38 11.22
N VAL A 137 5.45 -17.50 9.89
CA VAL A 137 4.27 -17.43 9.01
C VAL A 137 3.28 -18.57 9.31
N ARG A 138 3.81 -19.79 9.49
CA ARG A 138 2.99 -20.94 9.91
C ARG A 138 2.27 -20.65 11.22
N ASP A 139 2.98 -20.15 12.23
CA ASP A 139 2.43 -19.95 13.56
C ASP A 139 1.34 -18.86 13.56
N ASP A 140 1.52 -17.77 12.80
CA ASP A 140 0.48 -16.74 12.60
C ASP A 140 -0.79 -17.32 11.96
N VAL A 141 -0.63 -18.14 10.92
CA VAL A 141 -1.75 -18.79 10.22
C VAL A 141 -2.47 -19.79 11.13
N LEU A 142 -1.73 -20.60 11.90
CA LEU A 142 -2.33 -21.56 12.82
C LEU A 142 -3.05 -20.86 13.97
N LEU A 143 -2.49 -19.79 14.51
CA LEU A 143 -3.15 -18.98 15.54
C LEU A 143 -4.51 -18.46 15.04
N GLY A 144 -4.54 -17.94 13.80
CA GLY A 144 -5.79 -17.51 13.17
C GLY A 144 -6.77 -18.67 12.93
N PHE A 145 -6.28 -19.84 12.50
CA PHE A 145 -7.12 -21.02 12.27
C PHE A 145 -7.74 -21.54 13.56
N GLU A 146 -6.98 -21.59 14.65
CA GLU A 146 -7.48 -22.04 15.96
C GLU A 146 -8.55 -21.10 16.51
N ASP A 147 -8.38 -19.78 16.39
CA ASP A 147 -9.42 -18.81 16.80
C ASP A 147 -10.74 -19.05 16.05
N ILE A 148 -10.67 -19.29 14.73
CA ILE A 148 -11.82 -19.63 13.90
C ILE A 148 -12.44 -20.97 14.36
N ALA A 149 -11.63 -22.01 14.53
CA ALA A 149 -12.10 -23.34 14.91
C ALA A 149 -12.81 -23.34 16.27
N VAL A 150 -12.27 -22.60 17.25
CA VAL A 150 -12.87 -22.46 18.59
C VAL A 150 -14.19 -21.71 18.52
N ARG A 151 -14.25 -20.57 17.82
CA ARG A 151 -15.47 -19.74 17.72
C ARG A 151 -16.59 -20.40 16.94
N LEU A 152 -16.25 -21.25 15.98
CA LEU A 152 -17.22 -21.94 15.13
C LEU A 152 -17.50 -23.37 15.58
N ALA A 153 -16.95 -23.84 16.70
CA ALA A 153 -17.20 -25.19 17.19
C ALA A 153 -18.71 -25.47 17.39
N PRO A 154 -19.22 -26.67 17.04
CA PRO A 154 -18.51 -27.83 16.49
C PRO A 154 -18.47 -27.89 14.95
N ARG A 155 -18.75 -26.79 14.24
CA ARG A 155 -18.87 -26.79 12.77
C ARG A 155 -17.55 -26.99 12.04
N LEU A 156 -16.43 -26.62 12.64
CA LEU A 156 -15.09 -26.85 12.07
C LEU A 156 -14.34 -27.84 12.95
N GLU A 157 -14.06 -29.02 12.39
CA GLU A 157 -13.30 -30.09 13.05
C GLU A 157 -12.00 -30.35 12.28
N ARG A 158 -10.92 -30.64 13.00
CA ARG A 158 -9.66 -31.13 12.42
C ARG A 158 -9.38 -32.55 12.92
N ARG A 159 -8.98 -33.43 12.01
CA ARG A 159 -8.58 -34.81 12.29
C ARG A 159 -7.16 -35.03 11.81
N LEU A 160 -6.23 -34.88 12.75
CA LEU A 160 -4.81 -35.14 12.55
C LEU A 160 -4.55 -36.64 12.62
N ARG A 161 -3.45 -37.11 12.02
CA ARG A 161 -3.13 -38.54 11.92
C ARG A 161 -4.22 -39.36 11.23
N HIS A 162 -5.03 -38.74 10.36
CA HIS A 162 -6.06 -39.42 9.58
C HIS A 162 -5.73 -39.31 8.10
N GLN A 163 -5.38 -40.44 7.49
CA GLN A 163 -5.08 -40.52 6.07
C GLN A 163 -6.32 -40.95 5.29
N VAL A 164 -6.73 -40.14 4.32
CA VAL A 164 -7.75 -40.55 3.34
C VAL A 164 -7.08 -41.42 2.28
N THR A 165 -7.50 -42.68 2.19
CA THR A 165 -6.89 -43.70 1.33
C THR A 165 -7.68 -43.99 0.07
N ALA A 166 -8.98 -43.67 0.05
CA ALA A 166 -9.80 -43.75 -1.15
C ALA A 166 -11.02 -42.81 -1.07
N LEU A 167 -11.61 -42.58 -2.25
CA LEU A 167 -12.84 -41.82 -2.45
C LEU A 167 -13.81 -42.67 -3.27
N THR A 168 -15.07 -42.76 -2.85
CA THR A 168 -16.14 -43.45 -3.60
C THR A 168 -17.33 -42.53 -3.80
N ARG A 169 -17.85 -42.42 -5.02
CA ARG A 169 -19.05 -41.61 -5.29
C ARG A 169 -20.30 -42.33 -4.79
N THR A 170 -21.19 -41.61 -4.12
CA THR A 170 -22.50 -42.08 -3.66
C THR A 170 -23.62 -41.30 -4.36
N ALA A 171 -24.89 -41.63 -4.08
CA ALA A 171 -26.02 -40.88 -4.63
C ALA A 171 -26.03 -39.40 -4.18
N ASP A 172 -25.69 -39.16 -2.91
CA ASP A 172 -25.79 -37.86 -2.25
C ASP A 172 -24.42 -37.24 -1.93
N GLY A 173 -23.37 -37.63 -2.66
CA GLY A 173 -22.03 -37.08 -2.55
C GLY A 173 -20.93 -38.13 -2.65
N TYR A 174 -20.11 -38.24 -1.60
CA TYR A 174 -18.91 -39.06 -1.57
C TYR A 174 -18.74 -39.76 -0.22
N GLN A 175 -18.27 -40.99 -0.25
CA GLN A 175 -17.73 -41.70 0.90
C GLN A 175 -16.20 -41.62 0.86
N LEU A 176 -15.59 -41.23 1.98
CA LEU A 176 -14.15 -41.28 2.19
C LEU A 176 -13.80 -42.54 2.97
N ASP A 177 -12.78 -43.26 2.51
CA ASP A 177 -12.15 -44.33 3.29
C ASP A 177 -10.92 -43.73 4.01
N ILE A 178 -10.88 -43.90 5.33
CA ILE A 178 -9.99 -43.19 6.24
C ILE A 178 -9.25 -44.20 7.11
N THR A 179 -7.93 -44.03 7.22
CA THR A 179 -7.07 -44.76 8.15
C THR A 179 -6.64 -43.84 9.29
N ASP A 180 -6.97 -44.20 10.53
CA ASP A 180 -6.41 -43.57 11.73
C ASP A 180 -5.01 -44.14 12.00
N LEU A 181 -3.98 -43.30 11.85
CA LEU A 181 -2.57 -43.63 12.01
C LEU A 181 -2.12 -43.68 13.48
N ASN A 182 -3.02 -43.43 14.43
CA ASN A 182 -2.82 -43.69 15.86
C ASN A 182 -3.41 -45.04 16.29
N ALA A 183 -4.33 -45.61 15.50
CA ALA A 183 -4.92 -46.91 15.74
C ALA A 183 -4.07 -48.03 15.11
N PRO A 184 -4.20 -49.28 15.58
CA PRO A 184 -3.66 -50.44 14.87
C PRO A 184 -4.21 -50.48 13.44
N PRO A 185 -3.45 -50.98 12.44
CA PRO A 185 -3.93 -51.09 11.07
C PRO A 185 -5.26 -51.86 11.04
N PRO A 186 -6.32 -51.30 10.46
CA PRO A 186 -7.59 -52.01 10.38
C PRO A 186 -7.44 -53.26 9.49
N PRO A 187 -8.19 -54.34 9.75
CA PRO A 187 -8.32 -55.44 8.80
C PRO A 187 -8.74 -54.92 7.41
N PRO A 188 -8.33 -55.56 6.31
CA PRO A 188 -8.74 -55.16 4.97
C PRO A 188 -10.26 -55.02 4.86
N GLY A 189 -10.75 -53.86 4.42
CA GLY A 189 -12.18 -53.55 4.29
C GLY A 189 -12.88 -53.04 5.55
N ALA A 190 -12.16 -52.85 6.66
CA ALA A 190 -12.66 -52.26 7.91
C ALA A 190 -12.15 -50.82 8.14
N GLU A 191 -11.79 -50.08 7.08
CA GLU A 191 -11.43 -48.67 7.19
C GLU A 191 -12.59 -47.83 7.75
N LEU A 192 -12.27 -46.73 8.42
CA LEU A 192 -13.28 -45.77 8.84
C LEU A 192 -13.90 -45.14 7.59
N ARG A 193 -15.22 -45.23 7.47
CA ARG A 193 -15.98 -44.73 6.32
C ARG A 193 -16.91 -43.61 6.73
N GLU A 194 -16.79 -42.46 6.09
CA GLU A 194 -17.67 -41.32 6.34
C GLU A 194 -18.17 -40.67 5.05
N GLN A 195 -19.43 -40.24 5.07
CA GLN A 195 -20.09 -39.63 3.92
C GLN A 195 -20.12 -38.12 3.99
N PHE A 196 -19.87 -37.47 2.86
CA PHE A 196 -19.80 -36.03 2.69
C PHE A 196 -20.53 -35.63 1.41
N HIS A 197 -21.19 -34.48 1.44
CA HIS A 197 -21.90 -33.95 0.27
C HIS A 197 -20.95 -33.28 -0.72
N MET A 198 -19.81 -32.80 -0.21
CA MET A 198 -18.80 -32.04 -0.95
C MET A 198 -17.39 -32.37 -0.47
N VAL A 199 -16.43 -32.44 -1.38
CA VAL A 199 -15.04 -32.77 -1.08
C VAL A 199 -14.08 -31.78 -1.73
N PHE A 200 -13.17 -31.23 -0.94
CA PHE A 200 -12.05 -30.40 -1.39
C PHE A 200 -10.76 -31.21 -1.27
N LEU A 201 -10.12 -31.49 -2.41
CA LEU A 201 -8.81 -32.12 -2.50
C LEU A 201 -7.72 -31.04 -2.46
N ALA A 202 -7.14 -30.84 -1.28
CA ALA A 202 -6.03 -29.93 -1.00
C ALA A 202 -4.74 -30.71 -0.66
N VAL A 203 -4.50 -31.80 -1.39
CA VAL A 203 -3.45 -32.81 -1.11
C VAL A 203 -2.03 -32.35 -1.47
N GLY A 204 -1.90 -31.16 -2.07
CA GLY A 204 -0.62 -30.58 -2.44
C GLY A 204 0.06 -31.34 -3.58
N PHE A 205 1.40 -31.38 -3.54
CA PHE A 205 2.24 -31.84 -4.66
C PHE A 205 3.14 -33.01 -4.29
N GLY A 206 3.00 -33.54 -3.08
CA GLY A 206 3.89 -34.54 -2.51
C GLY A 206 5.17 -33.94 -1.93
N LEU A 207 6.06 -34.84 -1.51
CA LEU A 207 7.37 -34.53 -0.95
C LEU A 207 8.46 -34.82 -1.99
N GLU A 208 9.61 -34.17 -1.85
CA GLU A 208 10.79 -34.57 -2.60
C GLU A 208 11.23 -35.98 -2.18
N PRO A 209 11.70 -36.83 -3.11
CA PRO A 209 12.25 -38.12 -2.74
C PRO A 209 13.50 -37.92 -1.86
N GLY A 210 13.63 -38.70 -0.79
CA GLY A 210 14.80 -38.63 0.10
C GLY A 210 16.11 -39.04 -0.57
N GLU A 211 16.01 -39.86 -1.62
CA GLU A 211 17.10 -40.32 -2.46
C GLU A 211 16.76 -40.02 -3.93
N PRO A 212 16.87 -38.75 -4.37
CA PRO A 212 16.49 -38.34 -5.74
C PRO A 212 17.44 -38.89 -6.82
N LEU A 213 18.63 -39.32 -6.42
CA LEU A 213 19.58 -40.07 -7.22
C LEU A 213 20.07 -41.27 -6.40
N PRO A 214 20.23 -42.46 -7.01
CA PRO A 214 20.73 -43.62 -6.29
C PRO A 214 22.02 -43.33 -5.51
N SER A 215 22.05 -43.73 -4.26
CA SER A 215 23.09 -43.52 -3.26
C SER A 215 23.43 -42.05 -2.97
N ILE A 216 22.52 -41.11 -3.24
CA ILE A 216 22.67 -39.70 -2.90
C ILE A 216 21.43 -39.25 -2.13
N GLN A 217 21.62 -39.01 -0.83
CA GLN A 217 20.59 -38.40 0.01
C GLN A 217 20.49 -36.90 -0.31
N SER A 218 19.25 -36.39 -0.34
CA SER A 218 18.98 -34.96 -0.48
C SER A 218 18.05 -34.52 0.64
N ALA A 219 18.52 -33.58 1.46
CA ALA A 219 17.67 -32.97 2.47
C ALA A 219 16.54 -32.18 1.80
N SER A 220 15.32 -32.26 2.32
CA SER A 220 14.17 -31.51 1.77
C SER A 220 14.45 -30.00 1.77
N TYR A 221 13.89 -29.31 0.77
CA TYR A 221 13.99 -27.86 0.62
C TYR A 221 13.51 -27.10 1.87
N TRP A 222 12.56 -27.68 2.59
CA TRP A 222 11.90 -27.09 3.76
C TRP A 222 12.58 -27.42 5.11
N THR A 223 13.81 -27.92 5.10
CA THR A 223 14.60 -28.14 6.31
C THR A 223 15.86 -27.29 6.30
N ASP A 224 16.35 -26.88 7.48
CA ASP A 224 17.60 -26.12 7.59
C ASP A 224 18.81 -26.91 7.07
N ALA A 225 18.76 -28.25 7.15
CA ALA A 225 19.74 -29.16 6.54
C ALA A 225 19.75 -29.08 5.00
N GLY A 226 18.66 -28.64 4.38
CA GLY A 226 18.55 -28.37 2.95
C GLY A 226 19.20 -27.05 2.51
N VAL A 227 19.68 -26.23 3.44
CA VAL A 227 20.38 -24.96 3.14
C VAL A 227 21.88 -25.14 3.35
N PRO A 228 22.73 -24.88 2.33
CA PRO A 228 24.18 -24.97 2.47
C PRO A 228 24.72 -24.21 3.72
N VAL A 229 25.59 -24.86 4.48
CA VAL A 229 26.20 -24.30 5.71
C VAL A 229 27.38 -23.38 5.38
N ALA A 230 27.66 -22.38 6.21
CA ALA A 230 28.74 -21.42 5.97
C ALA A 230 30.14 -22.07 5.99
N GLU A 231 30.36 -23.04 6.89
CA GLU A 231 31.63 -23.74 7.02
C GLU A 231 31.67 -25.02 6.18
N PHE A 232 32.50 -25.05 5.14
CA PHE A 232 32.74 -26.25 4.34
C PHE A 232 34.06 -26.92 4.73
N ALA A 233 34.16 -27.32 6.02
CA ALA A 233 35.33 -28.00 6.62
C ALA A 233 36.69 -27.35 6.28
N GLY A 234 36.76 -26.02 6.15
CA GLY A 234 37.98 -25.30 5.80
C GLY A 234 38.49 -25.52 4.37
N ARG A 235 37.69 -26.05 3.45
CA ARG A 235 38.09 -26.22 2.04
C ARG A 235 38.23 -24.84 1.36
N PRO A 236 39.39 -24.51 0.77
CA PRO A 236 39.61 -23.22 0.12
C PRO A 236 38.84 -23.07 -1.20
N THR A 237 38.47 -24.17 -1.84
CA THR A 237 37.75 -24.21 -3.13
C THR A 237 36.60 -25.22 -3.11
N PRO A 238 35.47 -24.91 -2.46
CA PRO A 238 34.36 -25.84 -2.34
C PRO A 238 33.64 -26.05 -3.69
N ARG A 239 33.31 -27.31 -4.01
CA ARG A 239 32.64 -27.71 -5.26
C ARG A 239 31.21 -28.17 -5.01
N PHE A 240 30.25 -27.51 -5.66
CA PHE A 240 28.84 -27.86 -5.57
C PHE A 240 28.32 -28.34 -6.92
N PHE A 241 27.55 -29.42 -6.88
CA PHE A 241 26.73 -29.86 -8.00
C PHE A 241 25.26 -29.64 -7.67
N VAL A 242 24.57 -28.81 -8.46
CA VAL A 242 23.15 -28.52 -8.28
C VAL A 242 22.39 -29.01 -9.50
N SER A 243 21.35 -29.83 -9.30
CA SER A 243 20.50 -30.38 -10.36
C SER A 243 19.06 -29.92 -10.20
N GLY A 244 18.52 -29.24 -11.22
CA GLY A 244 17.13 -28.79 -11.28
C GLY A 244 16.99 -27.27 -11.42
N ALA A 245 16.21 -26.83 -12.41
CA ALA A 245 16.09 -25.43 -12.81
C ALA A 245 14.76 -24.76 -12.41
N GLY A 246 14.03 -25.32 -11.44
CA GLY A 246 12.88 -24.65 -10.83
C GLY A 246 13.31 -23.66 -9.74
N ASP A 247 12.37 -22.88 -9.20
CA ASP A 247 12.66 -21.84 -8.19
C ASP A 247 13.49 -22.34 -7.00
N GLY A 248 13.13 -23.48 -6.41
CA GLY A 248 13.90 -24.05 -5.30
C GLY A 248 15.33 -24.47 -5.70
N GLY A 249 15.55 -24.87 -6.96
CA GLY A 249 16.87 -25.19 -7.50
C GLY A 249 17.70 -23.94 -7.76
N LEU A 250 17.10 -22.86 -8.28
CA LEU A 250 17.76 -21.58 -8.47
C LEU A 250 18.20 -20.96 -7.14
N ILE A 251 17.34 -20.99 -6.12
CA ILE A 251 17.71 -20.48 -4.79
C ILE A 251 18.81 -21.34 -4.15
N ASP A 252 18.78 -22.66 -4.31
CA ASP A 252 19.84 -23.52 -3.78
C ASP A 252 21.17 -23.36 -4.52
N PHE A 253 21.12 -23.03 -5.82
CA PHE A 253 22.30 -22.62 -6.58
C PHE A 253 22.91 -21.33 -6.02
N VAL A 254 22.10 -20.31 -5.74
CA VAL A 254 22.56 -19.07 -5.10
C VAL A 254 23.10 -19.35 -3.70
N ALA A 255 22.39 -20.15 -2.90
CA ALA A 255 22.80 -20.51 -1.54
C ALA A 255 24.12 -21.31 -1.50
N ALA A 256 24.37 -22.17 -2.48
CA ALA A 256 25.62 -22.89 -2.62
C ALA A 256 26.80 -21.95 -2.91
N GLY A 257 26.58 -20.90 -3.71
CA GLY A 257 27.57 -19.86 -3.99
C GLY A 257 27.85 -18.93 -2.80
N ALA A 258 26.84 -18.61 -2.01
CA ALA A 258 26.92 -17.63 -0.93
C ALA A 258 27.69 -18.13 0.31
N ARG A 259 28.54 -17.26 0.88
CA ARG A 259 29.36 -17.54 2.07
C ARG A 259 28.53 -17.78 3.31
N ASP A 260 27.57 -16.90 3.53
CA ASP A 260 26.57 -17.01 4.58
C ASP A 260 25.22 -16.69 3.95
N PHE A 261 24.46 -17.74 3.62
CA PHE A 261 23.22 -17.57 2.88
C PHE A 261 22.12 -17.07 3.82
N ASP A 262 21.84 -15.77 3.71
CA ASP A 262 20.63 -15.12 4.20
C ASP A 262 19.66 -14.90 3.02
N HIS A 263 18.56 -15.66 3.01
CA HIS A 263 17.55 -15.55 1.95
C HIS A 263 16.90 -14.15 1.94
N ALA A 264 16.61 -13.59 3.11
CA ALA A 264 15.99 -12.27 3.23
C ALA A 264 16.94 -11.16 2.78
N GLY A 265 18.20 -11.26 3.19
CA GLY A 265 19.29 -10.38 2.75
C GLY A 265 19.49 -10.42 1.24
N THR A 266 19.46 -11.61 0.63
CA THR A 266 19.59 -11.78 -0.83
C THR A 266 18.43 -11.12 -1.59
N ILE A 267 17.19 -11.30 -1.12
CA ILE A 267 16.01 -10.65 -1.71
C ILE A 267 16.19 -9.13 -1.66
N ARG A 268 16.44 -8.56 -0.49
CA ARG A 268 16.61 -7.11 -0.30
C ARG A 268 17.78 -6.55 -1.10
N LEU A 269 18.92 -7.26 -1.10
CA LEU A 269 20.10 -6.88 -1.88
C LEU A 269 19.76 -6.62 -3.34
N ILE A 270 18.85 -7.40 -3.93
CA ILE A 270 18.48 -7.26 -5.33
C ILE A 270 17.28 -6.32 -5.48
N SER A 271 16.19 -6.56 -4.76
CA SER A 271 14.91 -5.85 -4.97
C SER A 271 14.94 -4.38 -4.54
N GLU A 272 15.82 -4.03 -3.61
CA GLU A 272 15.97 -2.69 -3.03
C GLU A 272 17.32 -2.04 -3.40
N HIS A 273 18.12 -2.65 -4.28
CA HIS A 273 19.42 -2.10 -4.67
C HIS A 273 19.27 -0.70 -5.29
N PRO A 274 20.10 0.29 -4.89
CA PRO A 274 20.10 1.60 -5.53
C PRO A 274 20.22 1.50 -7.06
N GLY A 275 19.26 2.06 -7.79
CA GLY A 275 19.22 2.02 -9.26
C GLY A 275 18.47 0.84 -9.88
N ILE A 276 18.08 -0.21 -9.11
CA ILE A 276 17.35 -1.35 -9.68
C ILE A 276 15.96 -0.97 -10.22
N ALA A 277 15.34 0.07 -9.67
CA ALA A 277 14.02 0.55 -10.09
C ALA A 277 13.99 0.88 -11.58
N ALA A 278 15.06 1.46 -12.13
CA ALA A 278 15.17 1.81 -13.55
C ALA A 278 15.23 0.57 -14.47
N LEU A 279 15.61 -0.60 -13.95
CA LEU A 279 15.76 -1.84 -14.71
C LEU A 279 14.51 -2.72 -14.69
N LYS A 280 13.56 -2.45 -13.79
CA LYS A 280 12.30 -3.20 -13.66
C LYS A 280 11.50 -3.27 -14.99
N PRO A 281 11.37 -2.19 -15.79
CA PRO A 281 10.66 -2.26 -17.07
C PRO A 281 11.34 -3.18 -18.09
N VAL A 282 12.68 -3.20 -18.13
CA VAL A 282 13.46 -4.04 -19.04
C VAL A 282 13.28 -5.52 -18.68
N LEU A 283 13.36 -5.86 -17.39
CA LEU A 283 13.08 -7.20 -16.88
C LEU A 283 11.66 -7.67 -17.23
N ALA A 284 10.66 -6.80 -17.05
CA ALA A 284 9.28 -7.10 -17.42
C ALA A 284 9.12 -7.34 -18.94
N ALA A 285 9.80 -6.57 -19.77
CA ALA A 285 9.79 -6.74 -21.23
C ALA A 285 10.46 -8.04 -21.68
N ILE A 286 11.53 -8.48 -21.02
CA ILE A 286 12.16 -9.79 -21.25
C ILE A 286 11.18 -10.91 -20.92
N ASP A 287 10.51 -10.85 -19.77
CA ASP A 287 9.53 -11.87 -19.37
C ASP A 287 8.34 -11.94 -20.33
N MET A 288 7.84 -10.80 -20.81
CA MET A 288 6.77 -10.78 -21.82
C MET A 288 7.19 -11.47 -23.11
N ARG A 289 8.42 -11.22 -23.60
CA ARG A 289 8.97 -11.92 -24.78
C ARG A 289 9.12 -13.42 -24.52
N ALA A 290 9.65 -13.80 -23.36
CA ALA A 290 9.82 -15.20 -23.01
C ALA A 290 8.49 -15.97 -22.99
N ARG A 291 7.43 -15.37 -22.44
CA ARG A 291 6.08 -15.95 -22.47
C ARG A 291 5.51 -16.06 -23.88
N ALA A 292 5.75 -15.06 -24.72
CA ALA A 292 5.31 -15.10 -26.12
C ALA A 292 5.99 -16.23 -26.91
N GLU A 293 7.25 -16.54 -26.62
CA GLU A 293 7.96 -17.69 -27.20
C GLU A 293 7.48 -19.02 -26.61
N ASP A 294 7.27 -19.12 -25.30
CA ASP A 294 6.74 -20.32 -24.64
C ASP A 294 5.34 -20.68 -25.17
N ALA A 295 4.49 -19.68 -25.41
CA ALA A 295 3.18 -19.87 -26.04
C ALA A 295 3.25 -20.46 -27.46
N LYS A 296 4.37 -20.29 -28.16
CA LYS A 296 4.67 -20.92 -29.46
C LYS A 296 5.35 -22.28 -29.32
N GLY A 297 5.57 -22.76 -28.10
CA GLY A 297 6.32 -23.99 -27.80
C GLY A 297 7.83 -23.85 -27.98
N THR A 298 8.35 -22.62 -28.01
CA THR A 298 9.78 -22.32 -28.19
C THR A 298 10.40 -21.88 -26.87
N ARG A 299 11.64 -22.30 -26.59
CA ARG A 299 12.36 -21.87 -25.39
C ARG A 299 13.00 -20.50 -25.57
N PHE A 300 13.14 -19.80 -24.45
CA PHE A 300 13.71 -18.46 -24.41
C PHE A 300 15.06 -18.48 -23.69
N ASP A 301 16.10 -17.94 -24.33
CA ASP A 301 17.42 -17.79 -23.74
C ASP A 301 17.52 -16.51 -22.90
N PHE A 302 17.14 -16.64 -21.63
CA PHE A 302 17.26 -15.55 -20.65
C PHE A 302 18.70 -15.12 -20.40
N MET A 303 19.70 -16.01 -20.53
CA MET A 303 21.10 -15.64 -20.29
C MET A 303 21.58 -14.66 -21.37
N ALA A 304 21.32 -14.97 -22.64
CA ALA A 304 21.67 -14.08 -23.75
C ALA A 304 20.94 -12.74 -23.67
N ALA A 305 19.65 -12.75 -23.29
CA ALA A 305 18.87 -11.52 -23.11
C ALA A 305 19.42 -10.66 -21.96
N TYR A 306 19.72 -11.26 -20.80
CA TYR A 306 20.29 -10.54 -19.66
C TYR A 306 21.71 -10.02 -19.95
N ASP A 307 22.52 -10.78 -20.69
CA ASP A 307 23.85 -10.34 -21.13
C ASP A 307 23.77 -9.10 -22.02
N THR A 308 22.87 -9.13 -23.00
CA THR A 308 22.73 -8.06 -23.99
C THR A 308 22.09 -6.80 -23.41
N GLU A 309 21.08 -6.95 -22.56
CA GLU A 309 20.19 -5.84 -22.20
C GLU A 309 20.36 -5.34 -20.75
N LEU A 310 20.99 -6.12 -19.86
CA LEU A 310 21.07 -5.78 -18.44
C LEU A 310 22.49 -5.76 -17.86
N LEU A 311 23.44 -6.55 -18.37
CA LEU A 311 24.74 -6.74 -17.73
C LEU A 311 25.48 -5.44 -17.45
N GLN A 312 25.55 -4.54 -18.43
CA GLN A 312 26.24 -3.26 -18.28
C GLN A 312 25.58 -2.43 -17.17
N SER A 313 24.27 -2.22 -17.24
CA SER A 313 23.53 -1.45 -16.24
C SER A 313 23.60 -2.06 -14.83
N LEU A 314 23.55 -3.40 -14.72
CA LEU A 314 23.71 -4.11 -13.44
C LEU A 314 25.13 -3.94 -12.86
N THR A 315 26.13 -3.80 -13.72
CA THR A 315 27.52 -3.51 -13.33
C THR A 315 27.67 -2.05 -12.91
N ASP A 316 27.09 -1.11 -13.66
CA ASP A 316 27.17 0.32 -13.41
C ASP A 316 26.52 0.71 -12.07
N ILE A 317 25.39 0.08 -11.72
CA ILE A 317 24.77 0.28 -10.40
C ILE A 317 25.51 -0.47 -9.28
N GLY A 318 26.52 -1.27 -9.59
CA GLY A 318 27.35 -2.00 -8.63
C GLY A 318 26.74 -3.29 -8.07
N LEU A 319 25.61 -3.76 -8.60
CA LEU A 319 24.90 -4.94 -8.06
C LEU A 319 25.68 -6.24 -8.27
N VAL A 320 26.36 -6.41 -9.42
CA VAL A 320 27.23 -7.57 -9.67
C VAL A 320 28.36 -7.64 -8.63
N ALA A 321 28.98 -6.50 -8.33
CA ALA A 321 30.05 -6.42 -7.34
C ALA A 321 29.52 -6.71 -5.91
N ALA A 322 28.33 -6.22 -5.57
CA ALA A 322 27.71 -6.49 -4.28
C ALA A 322 27.42 -7.98 -4.08
N VAL A 323 26.91 -8.68 -5.10
CA VAL A 323 26.73 -10.15 -5.07
C VAL A 323 28.08 -10.87 -4.98
N ALA A 324 29.10 -10.41 -5.72
CA ALA A 324 30.43 -11.00 -5.67
C ALA A 324 31.09 -10.94 -4.28
N GLN A 325 30.79 -9.92 -3.46
CA GLN A 325 31.26 -9.82 -2.08
C GLN A 325 30.63 -10.88 -1.16
N GLN A 326 29.43 -11.37 -1.49
CA GLN A 326 28.71 -12.38 -0.72
C GLN A 326 29.13 -13.82 -1.07
N LEU A 327 29.82 -14.02 -2.19
CA LEU A 327 30.26 -15.36 -2.59
C LEU A 327 31.36 -15.93 -1.67
N ARG A 328 31.36 -17.26 -1.59
CA ARG A 328 32.43 -18.04 -0.97
C ARG A 328 33.74 -17.86 -1.75
N PRO A 329 34.88 -17.70 -1.05
CA PRO A 329 36.18 -17.76 -1.69
C PRO A 329 36.36 -19.09 -2.44
N GLY A 330 36.89 -19.03 -3.67
CA GLY A 330 37.27 -20.22 -4.44
C GLY A 330 36.14 -21.13 -4.91
N VAL A 331 34.87 -20.71 -4.79
CA VAL A 331 33.72 -21.60 -5.04
C VAL A 331 33.62 -22.04 -6.49
N GLN A 332 33.32 -23.33 -6.68
CA GLN A 332 33.11 -23.95 -7.98
C GLN A 332 31.68 -24.47 -8.06
N LEU A 333 30.87 -23.87 -8.92
CA LEU A 333 29.47 -24.21 -9.09
C LEU A 333 29.27 -24.96 -10.41
N THR A 334 28.77 -26.19 -10.33
CA THR A 334 28.26 -26.93 -11.48
C THR A 334 26.74 -26.97 -11.40
N PHE A 335 26.08 -26.41 -12.41
CA PHE A 335 24.62 -26.40 -12.49
C PHE A 335 24.16 -27.27 -13.65
N GLN A 336 23.31 -28.25 -13.34
CA GLN A 336 22.81 -29.22 -14.30
C GLN A 336 21.33 -28.98 -14.59
N THR A 337 21.01 -28.91 -15.88
CA THR A 337 19.65 -28.76 -16.39
C THR A 337 19.35 -29.81 -17.47
N GLN A 338 18.06 -30.03 -17.76
CA GLN A 338 17.64 -30.95 -18.83
C GLN A 338 17.82 -30.35 -20.23
N HIS A 339 18.02 -29.04 -20.32
CA HIS A 339 17.90 -28.24 -21.54
C HIS A 339 19.09 -27.29 -21.69
N ALA A 340 19.35 -26.80 -22.90
CA ALA A 340 20.47 -25.89 -23.14
C ALA A 340 20.27 -24.55 -22.41
N GLU A 341 19.01 -24.12 -22.28
CA GLU A 341 18.64 -22.93 -21.54
C GLU A 341 18.72 -23.19 -20.03
N LEU A 342 19.35 -22.25 -19.32
CA LEU A 342 19.58 -22.30 -17.88
C LEU A 342 18.31 -22.00 -17.07
N PHE A 343 17.44 -21.17 -17.61
CA PHE A 343 16.26 -20.65 -16.92
C PHE A 343 14.98 -20.97 -17.68
N ASP A 344 13.91 -21.18 -16.92
CA ASP A 344 12.59 -21.51 -17.44
C ASP A 344 11.59 -20.37 -17.16
N VAL A 345 10.66 -20.14 -18.09
CA VAL A 345 9.64 -19.08 -17.99
C VAL A 345 8.76 -19.22 -16.73
N SER A 346 8.62 -20.43 -16.20
CA SER A 346 7.79 -20.72 -15.02
C SER A 346 8.42 -20.32 -13.69
N THR A 347 9.71 -19.97 -13.65
CA THR A 347 10.40 -19.50 -12.44
C THR A 347 10.10 -18.03 -12.13
N ALA A 348 10.43 -17.55 -10.94
CA ALA A 348 10.34 -16.14 -10.61
C ALA A 348 11.49 -15.34 -11.22
N THR A 349 11.20 -14.14 -11.70
CA THR A 349 12.17 -13.22 -12.33
C THR A 349 13.30 -12.87 -11.37
N LEU A 350 12.95 -12.65 -10.08
CA LEU A 350 13.93 -12.39 -9.03
C LEU A 350 14.91 -13.55 -8.85
N ASN A 351 14.41 -14.80 -8.85
CA ASN A 351 15.24 -15.99 -8.68
C ASN A 351 16.16 -16.21 -9.89
N ARG A 352 15.64 -16.00 -11.11
CA ARG A 352 16.47 -16.00 -12.33
C ARG A 352 17.56 -14.93 -12.25
N LEU A 353 17.22 -13.72 -11.85
CA LEU A 353 18.18 -12.63 -11.73
C LEU A 353 19.23 -12.90 -10.65
N ALA A 354 18.85 -13.46 -9.50
CA ALA A 354 19.78 -13.85 -8.45
C ALA A 354 20.78 -14.92 -8.91
N ALA A 355 20.30 -15.95 -9.62
CA ALA A 355 21.15 -16.97 -10.19
C ALA A 355 22.07 -16.39 -11.29
N TYR A 356 21.54 -15.53 -12.17
CA TYR A 356 22.31 -14.82 -13.18
C TYR A 356 23.43 -13.97 -12.57
N LEU A 357 23.12 -13.14 -11.57
CA LEU A 357 24.10 -12.32 -10.87
C LEU A 357 25.18 -13.16 -10.20
N THR A 358 24.80 -14.31 -9.62
CA THR A 358 25.75 -15.28 -9.04
C THR A 358 26.70 -15.82 -10.11
N ILE A 359 26.19 -16.18 -11.29
CA ILE A 359 27.01 -16.64 -12.42
C ILE A 359 28.00 -15.56 -12.86
N LYS A 360 27.54 -14.32 -13.04
CA LYS A 360 28.40 -13.20 -13.47
C LYS A 360 29.41 -12.81 -12.40
N ALA A 361 29.05 -12.88 -11.13
CA ALA A 361 29.94 -12.66 -10.01
C ALA A 361 31.05 -13.74 -9.89
N CYS A 362 30.82 -14.97 -10.37
CA CYS A 362 31.89 -15.98 -10.47
C CYS A 362 32.91 -15.63 -11.56
N ALA A 363 32.50 -14.99 -12.67
CA ALA A 363 33.41 -14.66 -13.77
C ALA A 363 34.42 -13.54 -13.43
N GLY A 364 34.15 -12.73 -12.40
CA GLY A 364 35.01 -11.62 -11.98
C GLY A 364 36.21 -12.00 -11.13
N ASP A 365 36.37 -13.26 -10.74
CA ASP A 365 37.46 -13.76 -9.88
C ASP A 365 37.97 -15.10 -10.42
N ALA A 366 39.25 -15.16 -10.79
CA ALA A 366 39.87 -16.35 -11.38
C ALA A 366 39.88 -17.59 -10.45
N GLN A 367 39.65 -17.41 -9.14
CA GLN A 367 39.54 -18.51 -8.19
C GLN A 367 38.14 -19.14 -8.16
N ARG A 368 37.13 -18.46 -8.71
CA ARG A 368 35.75 -18.93 -8.76
C ARG A 368 35.45 -19.49 -10.14
N SER A 369 34.54 -20.45 -10.23
CA SER A 369 34.13 -20.99 -11.52
C SER A 369 32.66 -21.34 -11.54
N PHE A 370 32.03 -21.09 -12.67
CA PHE A 370 30.70 -21.61 -13.00
C PHE A 370 30.79 -22.51 -14.22
N ARG A 371 30.09 -23.65 -14.17
CA ARG A 371 29.93 -24.58 -15.28
C ARG A 371 28.46 -24.97 -15.41
N HIS A 372 27.91 -24.87 -16.61
CA HIS A 372 26.60 -25.40 -16.95
C HIS A 372 26.75 -26.76 -17.65
N LEU A 373 25.94 -27.74 -17.25
CA LEU A 373 25.86 -29.05 -17.88
C LEU A 373 24.43 -29.36 -18.32
N GLN A 374 24.27 -29.75 -19.59
CA GLN A 374 23.01 -30.23 -20.12
C GLN A 374 23.04 -31.76 -20.23
N CYS A 375 22.21 -32.45 -19.45
CA CYS A 375 22.02 -33.89 -19.60
C CYS A 375 20.64 -34.34 -19.10
N GLY A 376 20.11 -35.42 -19.67
CA GLY A 376 18.82 -35.99 -19.25
C GLY A 376 18.90 -36.84 -17.97
N GLY A 377 20.09 -37.38 -17.67
CA GLY A 377 20.34 -38.25 -16.53
C GLY A 377 21.67 -37.92 -15.86
N VAL A 378 21.71 -38.06 -14.54
CA VAL A 378 22.92 -37.94 -13.73
C VAL A 378 23.03 -39.22 -12.92
N THR A 379 24.19 -39.85 -12.92
CA THR A 379 24.45 -41.06 -12.14
C THR A 379 25.65 -40.85 -11.23
N ARG A 380 25.60 -41.45 -10.04
CA ARG A 380 26.78 -41.55 -9.19
C ARG A 380 27.70 -42.62 -9.78
N ILE A 381 28.98 -42.28 -9.90
CA ILE A 381 30.02 -43.20 -10.38
C ILE A 381 31.12 -43.32 -9.31
N ASP A 382 31.99 -44.33 -9.48
CA ASP A 382 33.21 -44.42 -8.70
C ASP A 382 34.19 -43.32 -9.10
N ALA A 383 35.16 -43.03 -8.22
CA ALA A 383 36.23 -42.10 -8.55
C ALA A 383 37.01 -42.63 -9.78
N PRO A 384 37.32 -41.79 -10.78
CA PRO A 384 38.16 -42.20 -11.89
C PRO A 384 39.56 -42.59 -11.39
N ASP A 385 40.24 -43.47 -12.11
CA ASP A 385 41.61 -43.93 -11.78
C ASP A 385 42.62 -43.51 -12.87
N PRO A 386 43.61 -42.65 -12.56
CA PRO A 386 43.81 -41.95 -11.28
C PRO A 386 42.82 -40.80 -11.08
N ALA A 387 42.39 -40.58 -9.84
CA ALA A 387 41.47 -39.49 -9.51
C ALA A 387 42.21 -38.15 -9.56
N PRO A 388 41.77 -37.17 -10.37
CA PRO A 388 42.48 -35.89 -10.49
C PRO A 388 42.35 -35.03 -9.22
N VAL A 389 41.35 -35.31 -8.36
CA VAL A 389 41.05 -34.56 -7.14
C VAL A 389 40.40 -35.47 -6.09
N ILE A 390 40.49 -35.14 -4.81
CA ILE A 390 39.76 -35.87 -3.75
C ILE A 390 38.37 -35.27 -3.59
N ALA A 391 37.32 -36.04 -3.88
CA ALA A 391 35.93 -35.63 -3.73
C ALA A 391 35.06 -36.75 -3.16
N PRO A 392 34.09 -36.44 -2.28
CA PRO A 392 33.14 -37.42 -1.74
C PRO A 392 32.13 -37.91 -2.78
N PHE A 393 31.85 -37.11 -3.82
CA PHE A 393 30.94 -37.46 -4.89
C PHE A 393 31.61 -37.34 -6.25
N TRP A 394 31.40 -38.37 -7.08
CA TRP A 394 31.70 -38.40 -8.49
C TRP A 394 30.44 -38.69 -9.27
N LEU A 395 30.18 -37.88 -10.28
CA LEU A 395 28.95 -37.91 -11.06
C LEU A 395 29.30 -38.02 -12.54
N ASP A 396 28.52 -38.81 -13.27
CA ASP A 396 28.48 -38.77 -14.73
C ASP A 396 27.23 -37.99 -15.19
N CYS A 397 27.43 -37.07 -16.12
CA CYS A 397 26.39 -36.34 -16.80
C CYS A 397 26.67 -36.40 -18.29
N ALA A 398 26.07 -37.38 -18.97
CA ALA A 398 26.24 -37.64 -20.40
C ALA A 398 27.71 -37.85 -20.83
N GLY A 399 28.48 -38.61 -20.04
CA GLY A 399 29.90 -38.88 -20.32
C GLY A 399 30.85 -37.83 -19.73
N GLU A 400 30.34 -36.72 -19.19
CA GLU A 400 31.15 -35.76 -18.47
C GLU A 400 31.25 -36.12 -16.99
N THR A 401 32.48 -36.39 -16.54
CA THR A 401 32.79 -36.70 -15.14
C THR A 401 32.92 -35.42 -14.31
N VAL A 402 32.20 -35.36 -13.18
CA VAL A 402 32.18 -34.21 -12.27
C VAL A 402 32.50 -34.64 -10.84
N ALA A 403 33.48 -33.98 -10.23
CA ALA A 403 33.81 -34.11 -8.82
C ALA A 403 33.06 -33.05 -8.00
N ALA A 404 32.36 -33.45 -6.94
CA ALA A 404 31.61 -32.54 -6.08
C ALA A 404 31.84 -32.83 -4.59
N ASP A 405 31.87 -31.76 -3.79
CA ASP A 405 31.93 -31.82 -2.33
C ASP A 405 30.53 -31.92 -1.70
N ALA A 406 29.53 -31.31 -2.35
CA ALA A 406 28.12 -31.48 -2.05
C ALA A 406 27.29 -31.59 -3.34
N VAL A 407 26.23 -32.38 -3.26
CA VAL A 407 25.26 -32.60 -4.34
C VAL A 407 23.88 -32.18 -3.85
N ILE A 408 23.23 -31.27 -4.57
CA ILE A 408 21.87 -30.79 -4.27
C ILE A 408 20.99 -31.13 -5.47
N VAL A 409 19.88 -31.84 -5.22
CA VAL A 409 18.97 -32.27 -6.29
C VAL A 409 17.56 -31.77 -6.00
N ARG A 410 17.02 -30.96 -6.91
CA ARG A 410 15.71 -30.29 -6.88
C ARG A 410 14.92 -30.59 -8.16
N ARG A 411 14.54 -31.86 -8.32
CA ARG A 411 13.76 -32.35 -9.49
C ARG A 411 12.24 -32.35 -9.27
N GLY A 412 11.78 -31.71 -8.20
CA GLY A 412 10.37 -31.60 -7.84
C GLY A 412 9.86 -32.76 -6.96
N PRO A 413 8.65 -32.59 -6.40
CA PRO A 413 8.05 -33.58 -5.49
C PRO A 413 7.32 -34.72 -6.22
N GLN A 414 7.04 -35.80 -5.50
CA GLN A 414 6.33 -36.99 -6.00
C GLN A 414 4.81 -36.77 -6.11
N ARG A 415 4.38 -35.99 -7.11
CA ARG A 415 2.96 -35.62 -7.34
C ARG A 415 2.04 -36.83 -7.50
N GLU A 416 2.48 -37.84 -8.23
CA GLU A 416 1.65 -39.02 -8.50
C GLU A 416 1.33 -39.83 -7.24
N VAL A 417 2.23 -39.83 -6.24
CA VAL A 417 2.03 -40.55 -4.98
C VAL A 417 0.86 -39.96 -4.19
N VAL A 418 0.77 -38.63 -4.09
CA VAL A 418 -0.33 -37.98 -3.33
C VAL A 418 -1.66 -37.96 -4.09
N ARG A 419 -1.62 -38.11 -5.42
CA ARG A 419 -2.82 -38.17 -6.27
C ARG A 419 -3.37 -39.58 -6.40
N ALA A 420 -2.56 -40.62 -6.21
CA ALA A 420 -2.92 -42.02 -6.43
C ALA A 420 -4.24 -42.44 -5.74
N PRO A 421 -4.53 -42.07 -4.47
CA PRO A 421 -5.81 -42.38 -3.82
C PRO A 421 -7.06 -41.86 -4.54
N PHE A 422 -6.89 -40.81 -5.36
CA PHE A 422 -7.98 -40.10 -6.03
C PHE A 422 -7.95 -40.25 -7.55
N ALA A 423 -6.96 -40.97 -8.10
CA ALA A 423 -6.75 -41.09 -9.54
C ALA A 423 -8.00 -41.49 -10.35
N PRO A 424 -8.89 -42.42 -9.89
CA PRO A 424 -10.12 -42.76 -10.61
C PRO A 424 -11.10 -41.58 -10.77
N HIS A 425 -11.00 -40.56 -9.93
CA HIS A 425 -11.83 -39.35 -10.00
C HIS A 425 -11.12 -38.20 -10.70
N LEU A 426 -9.79 -38.23 -10.83
CA LEU A 426 -8.99 -37.15 -11.42
C LEU A 426 -8.59 -37.41 -12.87
N ALA A 427 -9.02 -38.52 -13.48
CA ALA A 427 -8.59 -38.95 -14.81
C ALA A 427 -8.81 -37.90 -15.92
N SER A 428 -9.93 -37.15 -15.85
CA SER A 428 -10.27 -36.07 -16.78
C SER A 428 -9.67 -34.71 -16.38
N PHE A 429 -9.35 -34.54 -15.09
CA PHE A 429 -9.10 -33.23 -14.49
C PHE A 429 -7.84 -32.56 -15.03
N ASP A 430 -6.74 -33.31 -15.21
CA ASP A 430 -5.48 -32.74 -15.72
C ASP A 430 -5.66 -32.07 -17.08
N VAL A 431 -6.40 -32.71 -17.99
CA VAL A 431 -6.67 -32.17 -19.32
C VAL A 431 -7.52 -30.90 -19.23
N THR A 432 -8.63 -30.96 -18.51
CA THR A 432 -9.55 -29.81 -18.39
C THR A 432 -8.91 -28.63 -17.64
N HIS A 433 -8.06 -28.92 -16.66
CA HIS A 433 -7.34 -27.90 -15.91
C HIS A 433 -6.24 -27.26 -16.77
N ARG A 434 -5.53 -28.01 -17.61
CA ARG A 434 -4.58 -27.45 -18.59
C ARG A 434 -5.27 -26.53 -19.61
N GLU A 435 -6.45 -26.89 -20.10
CA GLU A 435 -7.26 -26.02 -20.96
C GLU A 435 -7.65 -24.73 -20.24
N TRP A 436 -8.01 -24.82 -18.97
CA TRP A 436 -8.34 -23.67 -18.14
C TRP A 436 -7.14 -22.75 -17.91
N LEU A 437 -5.97 -23.31 -17.57
CA LEU A 437 -4.72 -22.56 -17.42
C LEU A 437 -4.36 -21.80 -18.72
N ALA A 438 -4.50 -22.46 -19.87
CA ALA A 438 -4.23 -21.85 -21.17
C ALA A 438 -5.20 -20.69 -21.48
N ARG A 439 -6.46 -20.79 -21.06
CA ARG A 439 -7.48 -19.75 -21.29
C ARG A 439 -7.22 -18.49 -20.47
N HIS A 440 -6.77 -18.64 -19.22
CA HIS A 440 -6.68 -17.53 -18.26
C HIS A 440 -5.25 -17.03 -18.02
N GLY A 441 -4.22 -17.74 -18.51
CA GLY A 441 -2.84 -17.28 -18.56
C GLY A 441 -2.32 -16.75 -17.22
N ASP A 442 -1.81 -15.52 -17.22
CA ASP A 442 -1.19 -14.86 -16.07
C ASP A 442 -2.09 -14.78 -14.82
N ALA A 443 -3.41 -14.68 -14.99
CA ALA A 443 -4.37 -14.62 -13.88
C ALA A 443 -4.34 -15.88 -13.00
N THR A 444 -3.84 -17.00 -13.55
CA THR A 444 -3.74 -18.30 -12.84
C THR A 444 -2.38 -18.53 -12.19
N LEU A 445 -1.32 -17.88 -12.70
CA LEU A 445 0.04 -17.94 -12.17
C LEU A 445 0.17 -17.15 -10.88
N VAL A 446 -0.48 -15.97 -10.87
CA VAL A 446 -0.47 -15.03 -9.75
C VAL A 446 -1.93 -14.76 -9.35
N PRO A 447 -2.56 -15.69 -8.62
CA PRO A 447 -3.96 -15.55 -8.29
C PRO A 447 -4.14 -14.34 -7.37
N LYS A 448 -5.14 -13.52 -7.67
CA LYS A 448 -5.56 -12.39 -6.84
C LYS A 448 -6.94 -12.65 -6.26
N LEU A 449 -7.12 -12.27 -5.00
CA LEU A 449 -8.42 -12.32 -4.34
C LEU A 449 -9.26 -11.11 -4.78
N SER A 450 -10.48 -11.35 -5.24
CA SER A 450 -11.39 -10.28 -5.69
C SER A 450 -11.87 -9.41 -4.54
N GLY A 451 -12.23 -8.15 -4.83
CA GLY A 451 -12.84 -7.24 -3.86
C GLY A 451 -14.08 -7.81 -3.18
N PRO A 452 -15.06 -8.38 -3.91
CA PRO A 452 -16.21 -9.08 -3.31
C PRO A 452 -15.82 -10.21 -2.36
N ALA A 453 -14.81 -11.03 -2.72
CA ALA A 453 -14.33 -12.10 -1.85
C ALA A 453 -13.70 -11.56 -0.56
N ARG A 454 -12.86 -10.52 -0.66
CA ARG A 454 -12.29 -9.82 0.51
C ARG A 454 -13.39 -9.31 1.44
N SER A 455 -14.40 -8.62 0.88
CA SER A 455 -15.52 -8.08 1.65
C SER A 455 -16.32 -9.18 2.36
N LEU A 456 -16.67 -10.26 1.64
CA LEU A 456 -17.40 -11.40 2.22
C LEU A 456 -16.70 -11.96 3.45
N PHE A 457 -15.40 -12.25 3.35
CA PHE A 457 -14.66 -12.85 4.47
C PHE A 457 -14.39 -11.85 5.60
N ARG A 458 -14.11 -10.57 5.30
CA ARG A 458 -13.97 -9.51 6.31
C ARG A 458 -15.28 -9.33 7.10
N GLU A 459 -16.42 -9.33 6.42
CA GLU A 459 -17.73 -9.21 7.06
C GLU A 459 -18.05 -10.46 7.91
N ALA A 460 -17.87 -11.65 7.36
CA ALA A 460 -18.13 -12.89 8.10
C ALA A 460 -17.24 -13.04 9.33
N ALA A 461 -15.95 -12.67 9.22
CA ALA A 461 -15.04 -12.64 10.37
C ALA A 461 -15.51 -11.63 11.43
N ARG A 462 -15.90 -10.41 11.01
CA ARG A 462 -16.44 -9.39 11.92
C ARG A 462 -17.69 -9.87 12.64
N SER A 463 -18.65 -10.49 11.93
CA SER A 463 -19.88 -11.02 12.52
C SER A 463 -19.62 -12.13 13.55
N ALA A 464 -18.55 -12.89 13.38
CA ALA A 464 -18.11 -13.93 14.31
C ALA A 464 -17.11 -13.42 15.38
N ASN A 465 -16.84 -12.11 15.42
CA ASN A 465 -15.84 -11.48 16.29
C ASN A 465 -14.43 -12.08 16.15
N ILE A 466 -14.10 -12.54 14.94
CA ILE A 466 -12.77 -13.03 14.57
C ILE A 466 -11.96 -11.83 14.06
N LEU A 467 -10.78 -11.63 14.62
CA LEU A 467 -9.83 -10.64 14.13
C LEU A 467 -8.51 -11.35 13.84
N ALA A 468 -7.96 -11.15 12.64
CA ALA A 468 -6.68 -11.75 12.27
C ALA A 468 -5.59 -11.36 13.29
N PRO A 469 -4.70 -12.29 13.70
CA PRO A 469 -3.69 -11.99 14.73
C PRO A 469 -2.83 -10.76 14.43
N ARG A 470 -2.46 -10.54 13.16
CA ARG A 470 -1.75 -9.32 12.75
C ARG A 470 -2.56 -8.05 13.05
N LEU A 471 -3.85 -8.02 12.75
CA LEU A 471 -4.73 -6.89 13.03
C LEU A 471 -4.95 -6.71 14.54
N GLN A 472 -4.99 -7.80 15.32
CA GLN A 472 -5.00 -7.71 16.79
C GLN A 472 -3.73 -7.04 17.30
N ARG A 473 -2.54 -7.43 16.80
CA ARG A 473 -1.27 -6.78 17.12
C ARG A 473 -1.26 -5.31 16.68
N GLN A 474 -1.80 -5.00 15.50
CA GLN A 474 -1.89 -3.64 14.96
C GLN A 474 -2.75 -2.74 15.86
N ALA A 475 -3.93 -3.20 16.26
CA ALA A 475 -4.84 -2.48 17.14
C ALA A 475 -4.28 -2.33 18.56
N ALA A 476 -3.72 -3.40 19.14
CA ALA A 476 -3.16 -3.38 20.48
C ALA A 476 -1.95 -2.43 20.61
N ASN A 477 -1.16 -2.30 19.55
CA ASN A 477 0.05 -1.48 19.54
C ASN A 477 -0.15 -0.08 18.95
N GLN A 478 -1.40 0.32 18.63
CA GLN A 478 -1.72 1.58 17.93
C GLN A 478 -0.83 1.83 16.71
N LEU A 479 -0.54 0.76 15.95
CA LEU A 479 0.36 0.88 14.80
C LEU A 479 -0.25 1.81 13.75
N PRO A 480 0.59 2.58 13.04
CA PRO A 480 0.12 3.46 11.99
C PRO A 480 -0.66 2.75 10.88
N ILE A 481 -1.53 3.51 10.22
CA ILE A 481 -2.19 3.09 8.98
C ILE A 481 -1.28 3.45 7.82
N SER A 482 -0.85 2.45 7.05
CA SER A 482 -0.05 2.67 5.84
C SER A 482 -0.95 2.93 4.63
N VAL A 483 -0.60 3.95 3.85
CA VAL A 483 -1.19 4.27 2.55
C VAL A 483 -0.08 4.62 1.55
N GLN A 484 -0.32 4.41 0.26
CA GLN A 484 0.64 4.69 -0.80
C GLN A 484 -0.02 5.49 -1.92
N LEU A 485 0.75 6.43 -2.46
CA LEU A 485 0.41 7.16 -3.67
C LEU A 485 1.50 6.92 -4.70
N LEU A 486 1.15 6.27 -5.81
CA LEU A 486 2.07 5.92 -6.89
C LEU A 486 1.56 6.48 -8.23
N ARG A 487 2.44 7.07 -9.02
CA ARG A 487 2.14 7.55 -10.37
C ARG A 487 1.93 6.38 -11.32
N GLU A 488 0.76 6.31 -11.97
CA GLU A 488 0.45 5.32 -13.00
C GLU A 488 -0.03 6.01 -14.30
N GLY A 489 0.90 6.31 -15.20
CA GLY A 489 0.60 6.96 -16.47
C GLY A 489 0.03 8.36 -16.28
N ALA A 490 -1.20 8.61 -16.73
CA ALA A 490 -1.93 9.87 -16.50
C ALA A 490 -2.67 9.91 -15.16
N ASN A 491 -2.75 8.79 -14.43
CA ASN A 491 -3.46 8.65 -13.16
C ASN A 491 -2.50 8.52 -11.97
N ILE A 492 -3.05 8.59 -10.78
CA ILE A 492 -2.40 8.23 -9.52
C ILE A 492 -3.13 7.03 -8.95
N ARG A 493 -2.36 6.05 -8.48
CA ARG A 493 -2.85 4.91 -7.75
C ARG A 493 -2.78 5.23 -6.26
N TRP A 494 -3.94 5.21 -5.63
CA TRP A 494 -4.08 5.18 -4.18
C TRP A 494 -4.19 3.72 -3.73
N SER A 495 -3.43 3.31 -2.73
CA SER A 495 -3.60 2.01 -2.08
C SER A 495 -3.36 2.11 -0.58
N GLY A 496 -3.96 1.22 0.20
CA GLY A 496 -3.86 1.21 1.66
C GLY A 496 -5.13 0.69 2.33
N ALA A 497 -5.09 0.59 3.66
CA ALA A 497 -6.18 0.02 4.46
C ALA A 497 -7.46 0.86 4.47
N VAL A 498 -7.37 2.12 4.04
CA VAL A 498 -8.46 3.08 4.07
C VAL A 498 -8.51 3.89 2.76
N PRO A 499 -9.70 4.34 2.33
CA PRO A 499 -9.81 5.25 1.19
C PRO A 499 -9.26 6.64 1.54
N ALA A 500 -8.92 7.42 0.50
CA ALA A 500 -8.17 8.68 0.64
C ALA A 500 -8.84 9.73 1.54
N GLU A 501 -10.17 9.84 1.50
CA GLU A 501 -10.92 10.74 2.38
C GLU A 501 -10.74 10.43 3.87
N GLN A 502 -10.38 9.19 4.24
CA GLN A 502 -10.17 8.81 5.64
C GLN A 502 -8.83 9.28 6.21
N LEU A 503 -7.98 9.95 5.42
CA LEU A 503 -6.84 10.71 5.96
C LEU A 503 -7.28 11.75 6.99
N ILE A 504 -8.56 12.19 6.96
CA ILE A 504 -9.11 13.07 7.98
C ILE A 504 -9.00 12.51 9.41
N ARG A 505 -8.93 11.19 9.59
CA ARG A 505 -8.73 10.56 10.91
C ARG A 505 -7.45 10.98 11.59
N SER A 506 -6.45 11.40 10.80
CA SER A 506 -5.24 12.02 11.33
C SER A 506 -5.55 13.30 12.10
N TRP A 507 -6.51 14.10 11.64
CA TRP A 507 -6.95 15.33 12.32
C TRP A 507 -8.02 15.06 13.39
N SER A 508 -9.03 14.24 13.07
CA SER A 508 -10.20 14.04 13.93
C SER A 508 -9.95 13.13 15.13
N GLU A 509 -9.12 12.10 14.95
CA GLU A 509 -8.89 11.02 15.92
C GLU A 509 -7.41 10.93 16.36
N GLN A 510 -6.52 11.76 15.79
CA GLN A 510 -5.08 11.69 15.99
C GLN A 510 -4.48 10.33 15.59
N GLN A 511 -5.15 9.60 14.69
CA GLN A 511 -4.73 8.30 14.20
C GLN A 511 -3.38 8.42 13.46
N PRO A 512 -2.35 7.62 13.83
CA PRO A 512 -1.07 7.66 13.12
C PRO A 512 -1.16 7.11 11.70
N PHE A 513 -0.44 7.74 10.77
CA PHE A 513 -0.35 7.34 9.35
C PHE A 513 1.10 7.29 8.85
N GLU A 514 1.38 6.29 8.02
CA GLU A 514 2.61 6.17 7.24
C GLU A 514 2.22 6.37 5.76
N ILE A 515 2.59 7.52 5.18
CA ILE A 515 2.21 7.87 3.81
C ILE A 515 3.41 7.64 2.90
N ILE A 516 3.31 6.64 2.04
CA ILE A 516 4.39 6.18 1.16
C ILE A 516 4.27 6.89 -0.20
N LEU A 517 5.35 7.56 -0.58
CA LEU A 517 5.44 8.44 -1.74
C LEU A 517 6.69 8.07 -2.56
N PRO A 518 6.60 7.04 -3.42
CA PRO A 518 7.73 6.57 -4.21
C PRO A 518 8.20 7.58 -5.26
N ASP A 519 7.28 8.43 -5.75
CA ASP A 519 7.54 9.41 -6.80
C ASP A 519 7.89 10.79 -6.23
N ALA A 520 8.48 11.63 -7.08
CA ALA A 520 8.78 13.03 -6.75
C ALA A 520 7.49 13.87 -6.67
N PRO A 521 7.47 14.98 -5.91
CA PRO A 521 6.28 15.83 -5.78
C PRO A 521 5.72 16.31 -7.13
N GLU A 522 6.58 16.63 -8.10
CA GLU A 522 6.19 17.13 -9.42
C GLU A 522 5.39 16.07 -10.20
N ALA A 523 5.73 14.79 -10.02
CA ALA A 523 5.02 13.69 -10.65
C ALA A 523 3.63 13.46 -10.03
N LEU A 524 3.45 13.83 -8.75
CA LEU A 524 2.20 13.69 -8.03
C LEU A 524 1.28 14.92 -8.13
N GLY A 525 1.81 16.06 -8.59
CA GLY A 525 1.04 17.29 -8.83
C GLY A 525 0.20 17.72 -7.62
N ALA A 526 -1.06 18.10 -7.86
CA ALA A 526 -1.98 18.54 -6.81
C ALA A 526 -2.20 17.50 -5.68
N ALA A 527 -1.99 16.21 -5.93
CA ALA A 527 -2.12 15.19 -4.90
C ALA A 527 -0.99 15.27 -3.85
N ALA A 528 0.20 15.75 -4.23
CA ALA A 528 1.28 16.04 -3.28
C ALA A 528 0.81 17.10 -2.27
N GLY A 529 0.25 18.22 -2.74
CA GLY A 529 -0.27 19.28 -1.88
C GLY A 529 -1.36 18.79 -0.93
N ALA A 530 -2.27 17.93 -1.39
CA ALA A 530 -3.31 17.35 -0.55
C ALA A 530 -2.77 16.50 0.60
N VAL A 531 -1.76 15.68 0.36
CA VAL A 531 -1.09 14.87 1.39
C VAL A 531 -0.26 15.74 2.33
N LEU A 532 0.46 16.73 1.80
CA LEU A 532 1.25 17.65 2.61
C LEU A 532 0.36 18.48 3.54
N ARG A 533 -0.82 18.90 3.10
CA ARG A 533 -1.81 19.53 3.97
C ARG A 533 -2.14 18.66 5.19
N VAL A 534 -2.34 17.35 5.01
CA VAL A 534 -2.59 16.45 6.14
C VAL A 534 -1.38 16.38 7.07
N ALA A 535 -0.19 16.16 6.49
CA ALA A 535 1.04 15.91 7.23
C ALA A 535 1.56 17.15 7.99
N CYS A 536 1.46 18.35 7.41
CA CYS A 536 1.89 19.60 8.06
C CYS A 536 1.02 19.99 9.27
N HIS A 537 -0.19 19.44 9.37
CA HIS A 537 -1.11 19.67 10.47
C HIS A 537 -1.28 18.48 11.43
N SER A 538 -0.49 17.41 11.26
CA SER A 538 -0.54 16.22 12.11
C SER A 538 0.84 15.75 12.55
N ILE A 539 1.05 15.67 13.86
CA ILE A 539 2.29 15.17 14.46
C ILE A 539 2.45 13.65 14.33
N ASN A 540 1.36 12.94 14.03
CA ASN A 540 1.33 11.47 13.93
C ASN A 540 1.37 10.98 12.47
N CYS A 541 1.65 11.87 11.51
CA CYS A 541 1.89 11.53 10.12
C CYS A 541 3.39 11.51 9.81
N ARG A 542 3.84 10.45 9.14
CA ARG A 542 5.20 10.35 8.59
C ARG A 542 5.13 10.10 7.09
N LEU A 543 6.04 10.73 6.36
CA LEU A 543 6.17 10.59 4.92
C LEU A 543 7.33 9.65 4.61
N HIS A 544 7.07 8.57 3.88
CA HIS A 544 8.09 7.65 3.38
C HIS A 544 8.40 7.99 1.93
N ALA A 545 9.45 8.77 1.72
CA ALA A 545 9.80 9.35 0.43
C ALA A 545 11.31 9.57 0.32
N ALA A 546 11.81 9.84 -0.89
CA ALA A 546 13.20 10.24 -1.07
C ALA A 546 13.44 11.64 -0.45
N PRO A 547 14.21 11.78 0.65
CA PRO A 547 14.30 13.06 1.36
C PRO A 547 14.87 14.18 0.48
N GLY A 548 15.80 13.85 -0.43
CA GLY A 548 16.40 14.80 -1.38
C GLY A 548 15.43 15.39 -2.42
N LEU A 549 14.28 14.75 -2.67
CA LEU A 549 13.26 15.25 -3.60
C LEU A 549 12.14 16.02 -2.88
N TRP A 550 11.88 15.71 -1.62
CA TRP A 550 10.72 16.23 -0.88
C TRP A 550 11.06 17.36 0.10
N SER A 551 12.25 17.34 0.71
CA SER A 551 12.52 18.19 1.89
C SER A 551 12.44 19.70 1.61
N GLN A 552 12.87 20.15 0.43
CA GLN A 552 12.83 21.57 0.07
C GLN A 552 11.39 22.06 -0.07
N LEU A 553 10.60 21.39 -0.91
CA LEU A 553 9.18 21.72 -1.12
C LEU A 553 8.40 21.75 0.20
N VAL A 554 8.58 20.73 1.04
CA VAL A 554 7.88 20.65 2.32
C VAL A 554 8.30 21.81 3.24
N ARG A 555 9.57 22.19 3.24
CA ARG A 555 10.06 23.31 4.05
C ARG A 555 9.47 24.64 3.59
N GLU A 556 9.48 24.93 2.30
CA GLU A 556 8.91 26.14 1.70
C GLU A 556 7.40 26.26 1.98
N LEU A 557 6.68 25.13 2.00
CA LEU A 557 5.24 25.08 2.25
C LEU A 557 4.86 24.95 3.74
N SER A 558 5.84 24.90 4.64
CA SER A 558 5.62 24.81 6.09
C SER A 558 6.44 25.85 6.86
N LEU A 559 7.65 25.50 7.29
CA LEU A 559 8.50 26.31 8.17
C LEU A 559 8.88 27.66 7.57
N GLU A 560 9.11 27.72 6.26
CA GLU A 560 9.56 28.92 5.54
C GLU A 560 8.42 29.56 4.73
N SER A 561 7.16 29.20 5.03
CA SER A 561 6.02 29.76 4.31
C SER A 561 5.96 31.28 4.45
N PRO A 562 5.82 32.04 3.35
CA PRO A 562 5.72 33.51 3.41
C PRO A 562 4.37 34.01 3.95
N HIS A 563 3.42 33.13 4.24
CA HIS A 563 2.05 33.49 4.62
C HIS A 563 1.65 33.02 6.03
N ALA A 564 2.42 32.11 6.64
CA ALA A 564 2.01 31.43 7.87
C ALA A 564 3.18 31.10 8.80
N GLU A 565 2.99 31.38 10.09
CA GLU A 565 3.96 31.01 11.15
C GLU A 565 3.57 29.73 11.89
N GLY A 566 4.51 29.05 12.55
CA GLY A 566 4.18 27.93 13.44
C GLY A 566 3.63 26.68 12.74
N MET A 567 3.87 26.55 11.43
CA MET A 567 3.64 25.30 10.70
C MET A 567 4.73 24.29 11.07
N THR A 568 4.36 23.01 11.18
CA THR A 568 5.32 21.94 11.48
C THR A 568 5.77 21.29 10.18
N MET A 569 7.07 21.01 10.06
CA MET A 569 7.58 20.17 8.99
C MET A 569 7.36 18.69 9.36
N PRO A 570 6.59 17.91 8.59
CA PRO A 570 6.42 16.49 8.85
C PRO A 570 7.73 15.72 8.71
N ALA A 571 7.86 14.61 9.44
CA ALA A 571 9.02 13.74 9.31
C ALA A 571 9.03 13.05 7.94
N ILE A 572 10.16 13.16 7.23
CA ILE A 572 10.41 12.51 5.95
C ILE A 572 11.49 11.44 6.15
N VAL A 573 11.14 10.18 5.91
CA VAL A 573 11.99 9.02 6.12
C VAL A 573 12.19 8.28 4.80
N ALA A 574 13.39 7.78 4.55
CA ALA A 574 13.66 6.96 3.38
C ALA A 574 13.19 5.51 3.60
N GLY A 575 12.73 4.87 2.53
CA GLY A 575 12.33 3.45 2.52
C GLY A 575 10.83 3.25 2.30
N ASN A 576 10.37 2.01 2.45
CA ASN A 576 8.97 1.63 2.38
C ASN A 576 8.68 0.69 3.57
N PRO A 577 7.86 1.11 4.56
CA PRO A 577 7.55 0.30 5.74
C PRO A 577 6.57 -0.85 5.44
N GLY A 578 5.98 -0.89 4.24
CA GLY A 578 5.03 -1.92 3.84
C GLY A 578 3.59 -1.68 4.32
N GLY A 579 2.70 -2.60 3.95
CA GLY A 579 1.30 -2.62 4.39
C GLY A 579 0.36 -1.66 3.66
N ALA A 580 0.77 -1.16 2.49
CA ALA A 580 0.02 -0.17 1.73
C ALA A 580 -0.44 -0.68 0.35
N ALA A 581 -0.19 -1.93 -0.02
CA ALA A 581 -0.64 -2.51 -1.29
C ALA A 581 -2.14 -2.82 -1.37
N GLN A 582 -2.88 -2.54 -0.30
CA GLN A 582 -4.28 -2.86 -0.10
C GLN A 582 -5.21 -2.09 -1.06
N ASP A 583 -6.25 -2.76 -1.54
CA ASP A 583 -7.41 -2.17 -2.24
C ASP A 583 -7.05 -1.03 -3.22
N PRO A 584 -6.16 -1.27 -4.21
CA PRO A 584 -5.64 -0.21 -5.08
C PRO A 584 -6.72 0.38 -5.97
N VAL A 585 -6.76 1.71 -6.06
CA VAL A 585 -7.67 2.48 -6.91
C VAL A 585 -6.88 3.48 -7.73
N ALA A 586 -7.04 3.44 -9.05
CA ALA A 586 -6.48 4.44 -9.95
C ALA A 586 -7.47 5.59 -10.19
N LEU A 587 -7.03 6.83 -10.00
CA LEU A 587 -7.81 8.05 -10.15
C LEU A 587 -7.00 9.14 -10.86
N PRO A 588 -7.62 10.13 -11.53
CA PRO A 588 -6.93 11.35 -11.92
C PRO A 588 -6.37 12.11 -10.71
N LEU A 589 -5.22 12.79 -10.86
CA LEU A 589 -4.51 13.43 -9.73
C LEU A 589 -5.36 14.52 -9.06
N ASP A 590 -6.06 15.32 -9.88
CA ASP A 590 -6.93 16.41 -9.45
C ASP A 590 -8.18 15.88 -8.72
N ILE A 591 -8.69 14.71 -9.11
CA ILE A 591 -9.83 14.06 -8.44
C ILE A 591 -9.40 13.58 -7.05
N LEU A 592 -8.23 12.96 -6.93
CA LEU A 592 -7.72 12.52 -5.63
C LEU A 592 -7.49 13.71 -4.69
N ALA A 593 -6.81 14.75 -5.16
CA ALA A 593 -6.56 15.96 -4.39
C ALA A 593 -7.87 16.60 -3.91
N ARG A 594 -8.87 16.75 -4.80
CA ARG A 594 -10.19 17.28 -4.46
C ARG A 594 -10.92 16.44 -3.41
N ARG A 595 -10.86 15.10 -3.47
CA ARG A 595 -11.48 14.23 -2.47
C ARG A 595 -10.90 14.45 -1.08
N ILE A 596 -9.57 14.47 -0.98
CA ILE A 596 -8.87 14.71 0.28
C ILE A 596 -9.22 16.11 0.80
N HIS A 597 -8.99 17.17 0.00
CA HIS A 597 -9.29 18.53 0.41
C HIS A 597 -10.73 18.76 0.84
N ARG A 598 -11.71 18.19 0.12
CA ARG A 598 -13.13 18.31 0.50
C ARG A 598 -13.39 17.70 1.87
N SER A 599 -12.83 16.52 2.15
CA SER A 599 -12.99 15.88 3.47
C SER A 599 -12.36 16.72 4.60
N LEU A 600 -11.22 17.36 4.33
CA LEU A 600 -10.54 18.25 5.27
C LEU A 600 -11.30 19.56 5.52
N ASP A 601 -11.83 20.16 4.45
CA ASP A 601 -12.60 21.42 4.52
C ASP A 601 -13.95 21.19 5.22
N SER A 602 -14.66 20.11 4.91
CA SER A 602 -15.91 19.76 5.59
C SER A 602 -15.71 19.55 7.10
N TRP A 603 -14.60 18.93 7.51
CA TRP A 603 -14.28 18.79 8.93
C TRP A 603 -14.04 20.16 9.60
N LEU A 604 -13.32 21.08 8.94
CA LEU A 604 -13.12 22.43 9.48
C LEU A 604 -14.44 23.20 9.61
N LEU A 605 -15.34 23.07 8.64
CA LEU A 605 -16.68 23.68 8.71
C LEU A 605 -17.48 23.14 9.90
N GLU A 606 -17.47 21.82 10.10
CA GLU A 606 -18.11 21.20 11.26
C GLU A 606 -17.52 21.71 12.59
N ARG A 607 -16.19 21.85 12.66
CA ARG A 607 -15.54 22.43 13.84
C ARG A 607 -15.91 23.90 14.06
N LEU A 608 -16.03 24.69 12.99
CA LEU A 608 -16.50 26.09 13.05
C LEU A 608 -17.89 26.13 13.64
N ASP A 609 -18.82 25.33 13.13
CA ASP A 609 -20.19 25.31 13.63
C ASP A 609 -20.25 24.86 15.11
N VAL A 610 -19.57 23.78 15.46
CA VAL A 610 -19.51 23.26 16.85
C VAL A 610 -19.00 24.31 17.85
N HIS A 611 -18.05 25.17 17.44
CA HIS A 611 -17.54 26.23 18.32
C HIS A 611 -18.41 27.49 18.31
N LEU A 612 -18.92 27.89 17.13
CA LEU A 612 -19.66 29.12 16.95
C LEU A 612 -21.08 29.05 17.55
N GLN A 613 -21.76 27.90 17.49
CA GLN A 613 -23.13 27.77 18.02
C GLN A 613 -23.22 28.08 19.53
N PRO A 614 -22.38 27.48 20.42
CA PRO A 614 -22.35 27.86 21.84
C PRO A 614 -21.91 29.30 22.07
N PHE A 615 -20.98 29.80 21.24
CA PHE A 615 -20.53 31.18 21.28
C PHE A 615 -21.70 32.14 21.03
N PHE A 616 -22.52 31.92 20.00
CA PHE A 616 -23.68 32.75 19.74
C PHE A 616 -24.69 32.73 20.91
N ALA A 617 -25.01 31.54 21.41
CA ALA A 617 -26.01 31.37 22.46
C ALA A 617 -25.60 32.01 23.79
N SER A 618 -24.33 31.89 24.19
CA SER A 618 -23.90 32.17 25.57
C SER A 618 -22.56 32.89 25.70
N ASN A 619 -21.94 33.31 24.59
CA ASN A 619 -20.58 33.85 24.55
C ASN A 619 -19.53 32.85 25.11
N ALA A 620 -19.83 31.54 25.03
CA ALA A 620 -18.90 30.49 25.41
C ALA A 620 -17.79 30.39 24.36
N ASP A 621 -16.54 30.64 24.78
CA ASP A 621 -15.36 30.60 23.92
C ASP A 621 -14.27 29.71 24.56
N PRO A 622 -14.43 28.36 24.54
CA PRO A 622 -13.47 27.44 25.15
C PRO A 622 -12.06 27.63 24.57
N GLY A 623 -11.05 27.78 25.44
CA GLY A 623 -9.68 28.08 25.00
C GLY A 623 -9.46 29.51 24.51
N ARG A 624 -10.52 30.34 24.46
CA ARG A 624 -10.52 31.75 24.06
C ARG A 624 -9.89 32.08 22.69
N PRO A 625 -10.12 31.30 21.62
CA PRO A 625 -9.60 31.64 20.28
C PRO A 625 -10.22 32.91 19.69
N ILE A 626 -11.50 33.21 19.92
CA ILE A 626 -12.13 34.44 19.40
C ILE A 626 -11.64 35.66 20.18
N ASN A 627 -11.60 35.52 21.51
CA ASN A 627 -11.06 36.50 22.46
C ASN A 627 -11.63 37.93 22.30
N VAL A 628 -12.91 38.04 21.94
CA VAL A 628 -13.65 39.30 21.88
C VAL A 628 -15.00 39.08 22.56
N LYS A 629 -15.39 39.98 23.47
CA LYS A 629 -16.72 39.97 24.08
C LYS A 629 -17.69 40.64 23.11
N ILE A 630 -18.72 39.92 22.68
CA ILE A 630 -19.74 40.42 21.75
C ILE A 630 -21.08 40.50 22.48
N ALA A 631 -21.88 41.54 22.26
CA ALA A 631 -23.21 41.71 22.87
C ALA A 631 -24.23 40.66 22.38
N GLN A 632 -25.28 40.38 23.17
CA GLN A 632 -26.22 39.29 22.88
C GLN A 632 -27.02 39.51 21.59
N ASP A 633 -27.46 40.73 21.34
CA ASP A 633 -28.19 41.13 20.13
C ASP A 633 -27.33 40.96 18.87
N LEU A 634 -26.07 41.39 18.91
CA LEU A 634 -25.11 41.19 17.82
C LEU A 634 -24.83 39.69 17.59
N ARG A 635 -24.65 38.90 18.66
CA ARG A 635 -24.48 37.44 18.53
C ARG A 635 -25.71 36.76 17.92
N ALA A 636 -26.92 37.23 18.22
CA ALA A 636 -28.14 36.71 17.58
C ALA A 636 -28.18 37.02 16.09
N ALA A 637 -27.76 38.22 15.67
CA ALA A 637 -27.61 38.58 14.26
C ALA A 637 -26.52 37.73 13.57
N MET A 638 -25.37 37.56 14.21
CA MET A 638 -24.29 36.68 13.72
C MET A 638 -24.76 35.24 13.52
N ALA A 639 -25.59 34.71 14.42
CA ALA A 639 -26.13 33.36 14.29
C ALA A 639 -27.02 33.21 13.04
N ALA A 640 -27.84 34.22 12.74
CA ALA A 640 -28.67 34.22 11.54
C ALA A 640 -27.82 34.30 10.25
N THR A 641 -26.79 35.16 10.23
CA THR A 641 -25.84 35.25 9.12
C THR A 641 -25.06 33.95 8.94
N TRP A 642 -24.59 33.34 10.04
CA TRP A 642 -23.86 32.08 10.01
C TRP A 642 -24.71 30.94 9.47
N ALA A 643 -25.98 30.84 9.83
CA ALA A 643 -26.87 29.80 9.30
C ALA A 643 -26.94 29.83 7.76
N ILE A 644 -26.95 31.03 7.17
CA ILE A 644 -26.92 31.22 5.71
C ILE A 644 -25.55 30.82 5.14
N TRP A 645 -24.46 31.32 5.72
CA TRP A 645 -23.10 31.03 5.27
C TRP A 645 -22.78 29.53 5.35
N HIS A 646 -23.13 28.89 6.46
CA HIS A 646 -22.96 27.46 6.69
C HIS A 646 -23.72 26.62 5.66
N ALA A 647 -24.96 27.00 5.33
CA ALA A 647 -25.72 26.35 4.26
C ALA A 647 -25.00 26.50 2.90
N SER A 648 -24.58 27.72 2.54
CA SER A 648 -23.84 27.96 1.29
C SER A 648 -22.52 27.19 1.22
N PHE A 649 -21.76 27.10 2.31
CA PHE A 649 -20.53 26.31 2.37
C PHE A 649 -20.78 24.80 2.28
N THR A 650 -21.91 24.33 2.81
CA THR A 650 -22.31 22.92 2.71
C THR A 650 -22.68 22.56 1.27
N ASP A 651 -23.40 23.45 0.59
CA ASP A 651 -23.86 23.27 -0.78
C ASP A 651 -22.74 23.45 -1.83
N ASP A 652 -21.79 24.35 -1.58
CA ASP A 652 -20.66 24.64 -2.47
C ASP A 652 -19.29 24.46 -1.76
N PRO A 653 -18.66 23.27 -1.91
CA PRO A 653 -17.32 23.03 -1.38
C PRO A 653 -16.22 23.91 -1.97
N ALA A 654 -16.39 24.43 -3.19
CA ALA A 654 -15.40 25.32 -3.80
C ALA A 654 -15.45 26.71 -3.17
N LEU A 655 -16.66 27.18 -2.81
CA LEU A 655 -16.85 28.40 -2.03
C LEU A 655 -16.19 28.30 -0.65
N LEU A 656 -16.41 27.20 0.08
CA LEU A 656 -15.77 26.94 1.37
C LEU A 656 -14.24 26.93 1.24
N ASN A 657 -13.74 26.21 0.23
CA ASN A 657 -12.31 26.11 -0.04
C ASN A 657 -11.67 27.49 -0.26
N HIS A 658 -12.29 28.31 -1.12
CA HIS A 658 -11.81 29.66 -1.43
C HIS A 658 -11.85 30.57 -0.19
N PHE A 659 -12.94 30.51 0.58
CA PHE A 659 -13.07 31.27 1.81
C PHE A 659 -11.98 30.94 2.83
N LEU A 660 -11.75 29.64 3.10
CA LEU A 660 -10.74 29.18 4.06
C LEU A 660 -9.32 29.56 3.63
N ARG A 661 -8.98 29.41 2.34
CA ARG A 661 -7.67 29.80 1.79
C ARG A 661 -7.38 31.28 1.99
N LEU A 662 -8.32 32.14 1.60
CA LEU A 662 -8.13 33.59 1.73
C LEU A 662 -8.19 34.09 3.18
N MET A 663 -8.79 33.30 4.08
CA MET A 663 -8.75 33.57 5.52
C MET A 663 -7.33 33.47 6.09
N ILE A 664 -6.45 32.68 5.49
CA ILE A 664 -5.08 32.48 6.00
C ILE A 664 -3.98 32.95 5.04
N CYS A 665 -4.35 33.40 3.84
CA CYS A 665 -3.45 33.91 2.83
C CYS A 665 -4.05 35.17 2.20
N ALA A 666 -3.29 36.27 2.17
CA ALA A 666 -3.74 37.52 1.54
C ALA A 666 -3.70 37.47 0.00
N VAL A 667 -2.93 36.54 -0.58
CA VAL A 667 -2.75 36.44 -2.03
C VAL A 667 -3.90 35.66 -2.65
N ASP A 668 -4.73 36.37 -3.42
CA ASP A 668 -5.81 35.81 -4.20
C ASP A 668 -5.35 35.62 -5.65
N GLU A 669 -4.42 34.68 -5.87
CA GLU A 669 -3.87 34.31 -7.19
C GLU A 669 -3.86 32.79 -7.38
N ASP A 670 -3.99 32.34 -8.63
CA ASP A 670 -4.04 30.91 -8.95
C ASP A 670 -2.70 30.20 -8.76
N GLU A 671 -1.57 30.89 -8.99
CA GLU A 671 -0.21 30.33 -8.82
C GLU A 671 0.10 29.97 -7.36
N HIS A 672 -0.50 30.69 -6.41
CA HIS A 672 -0.32 30.50 -4.97
C HIS A 672 -1.38 29.58 -4.35
N ARG A 673 -2.24 28.99 -5.18
CA ARG A 673 -3.42 28.24 -4.74
C ARG A 673 -3.10 27.05 -3.87
N ASP A 674 -2.15 26.23 -4.30
CA ASP A 674 -1.77 25.00 -3.61
C ASP A 674 -1.03 25.31 -2.30
N ALA A 675 -0.17 26.33 -2.30
CA ALA A 675 0.53 26.78 -1.11
C ALA A 675 -0.44 27.29 -0.04
N ALA A 676 -1.36 28.19 -0.39
CA ALA A 676 -2.38 28.68 0.53
C ALA A 676 -3.26 27.54 1.06
N GLN A 677 -3.58 26.56 0.22
CA GLN A 677 -4.41 25.42 0.60
C GLN A 677 -3.76 24.53 1.67
N ILE A 678 -2.45 24.31 1.59
CA ILE A 678 -1.70 23.45 2.54
C ILE A 678 -1.68 24.03 3.95
N LEU A 679 -1.75 25.35 4.07
CA LEU A 679 -1.71 26.06 5.34
C LEU A 679 -3.06 25.99 6.10
N VAL A 680 -4.14 25.59 5.43
CA VAL A 680 -5.48 25.50 6.03
C VAL A 680 -5.63 24.20 6.84
N GLY A 681 -5.65 24.28 8.16
CA GLY A 681 -5.88 23.07 8.98
C GLY A 681 -5.81 23.30 10.49
N PRO A 682 -5.80 22.20 11.28
CA PRO A 682 -5.85 22.24 12.74
C PRO A 682 -4.84 23.17 13.43
N SER A 683 -3.60 23.29 12.93
CA SER A 683 -2.62 24.21 13.56
C SER A 683 -2.99 25.69 13.38
N LYS A 684 -3.82 26.01 12.38
CA LYS A 684 -4.38 27.34 12.12
C LYS A 684 -5.79 27.52 12.64
N TRP A 685 -6.32 26.54 13.37
CA TRP A 685 -7.68 26.56 13.89
C TRP A 685 -8.04 27.85 14.63
N PRO A 686 -7.23 28.36 15.60
CA PRO A 686 -7.58 29.58 16.32
C PRO A 686 -7.68 30.81 15.41
N VAL A 687 -6.82 30.87 14.39
CA VAL A 687 -6.74 31.96 13.41
C VAL A 687 -7.97 31.96 12.50
N ILE A 688 -8.31 30.79 11.94
CA ILE A 688 -9.47 30.62 11.06
C ILE A 688 -10.77 30.95 11.82
N LEU A 689 -10.92 30.43 13.04
CA LEU A 689 -12.11 30.67 13.86
C LEU A 689 -12.26 32.15 14.23
N ARG A 690 -11.19 32.80 14.66
CA ARG A 690 -11.22 34.24 15.01
C ARG A 690 -11.51 35.11 13.79
N GLY A 691 -10.85 34.84 12.66
CA GLY A 691 -11.10 35.46 11.37
C GLY A 691 -12.56 35.37 10.95
N THR A 692 -13.12 34.16 11.01
CA THR A 692 -14.52 33.89 10.68
C THR A 692 -15.49 34.62 11.62
N ALA A 693 -15.25 34.60 12.93
CA ALA A 693 -16.10 35.29 13.91
C ALA A 693 -16.12 36.81 13.71
N VAL A 694 -14.99 37.42 13.39
CA VAL A 694 -14.90 38.87 13.12
C VAL A 694 -15.57 39.22 11.80
N ALA A 695 -15.33 38.43 10.75
CA ALA A 695 -16.02 38.60 9.46
C ALA A 695 -17.54 38.50 9.62
N LEU A 696 -18.02 37.56 10.44
CA LEU A 696 -19.44 37.42 10.77
C LEU A 696 -19.99 38.61 11.55
N ALA A 697 -19.25 39.15 12.53
CA ALA A 697 -19.70 40.32 13.28
C ALA A 697 -19.89 41.54 12.37
N ILE A 698 -18.97 41.76 11.44
CA ILE A 698 -19.06 42.83 10.45
C ILE A 698 -20.19 42.56 9.46
N ALA A 699 -20.29 41.33 8.94
CA ALA A 699 -21.33 40.93 7.99
C ALA A 699 -22.75 41.07 8.59
N ALA A 700 -22.93 40.72 9.86
CA ALA A 700 -24.18 40.86 10.60
C ALA A 700 -24.54 42.33 10.87
N ALA A 701 -23.55 43.21 11.01
CA ALA A 701 -23.79 44.64 11.18
C ALA A 701 -24.12 45.32 9.85
N TRP A 702 -23.44 44.98 8.76
CA TRP A 702 -23.61 45.61 7.46
C TRP A 702 -24.87 45.20 6.69
N ASP A 703 -25.51 44.09 7.09
CA ASP A 703 -26.59 43.40 6.36
C ASP A 703 -26.15 43.06 4.90
N THR A 704 -26.66 41.98 4.30
CA THR A 704 -26.36 41.59 2.90
C THR A 704 -24.89 41.29 2.54
N THR A 705 -24.02 40.97 3.51
CA THR A 705 -22.65 40.49 3.25
C THR A 705 -22.60 38.96 3.27
N SER A 706 -22.04 38.35 2.23
CA SER A 706 -21.95 36.89 2.07
C SER A 706 -20.58 36.43 1.56
N PRO A 707 -20.25 35.13 1.68
CA PRO A 707 -19.05 34.58 1.07
C PRO A 707 -19.14 34.68 -0.46
N LYS A 708 -17.99 34.88 -1.10
CA LYS A 708 -17.85 35.02 -2.54
C LYS A 708 -16.84 33.99 -3.05
N GLY A 709 -17.18 33.27 -4.11
CA GLY A 709 -16.29 32.28 -4.73
C GLY A 709 -15.48 32.83 -5.92
N ALA A 710 -15.89 33.97 -6.47
CA ALA A 710 -15.24 34.62 -7.61
C ALA A 710 -14.27 35.71 -7.16
N ARG A 711 -13.13 35.81 -7.83
CA ARG A 711 -12.12 36.86 -7.61
C ARG A 711 -12.68 38.26 -7.93
N PRO A 712 -12.14 39.33 -7.33
CA PRO A 712 -11.21 39.30 -6.20
C PRO A 712 -11.95 39.06 -4.87
N GLY A 713 -11.24 38.50 -3.89
CA GLY A 713 -11.67 38.34 -2.51
C GLY A 713 -12.51 37.11 -2.19
N ASN A 714 -12.89 36.96 -0.93
CA ASN A 714 -13.75 35.89 -0.40
C ASN A 714 -15.09 36.38 0.17
N LEU A 715 -15.38 37.68 0.07
CA LEU A 715 -16.61 38.29 0.54
C LEU A 715 -17.23 39.17 -0.55
N VAL A 716 -18.55 39.30 -0.51
CA VAL A 716 -19.31 40.27 -1.30
C VAL A 716 -20.35 40.94 -0.42
N ARG A 717 -20.55 42.24 -0.64
CA ARG A 717 -21.65 43.00 -0.05
C ARG A 717 -22.45 43.67 -1.15
N LEU A 718 -23.78 43.61 -1.05
CA LEU A 718 -24.69 44.33 -1.93
C LEU A 718 -25.02 45.68 -1.27
N ARG A 719 -24.83 46.78 -2.00
CA ARG A 719 -25.22 48.13 -1.53
C ARG A 719 -26.53 48.57 -2.18
N ASP A 720 -27.23 49.50 -1.53
CA ASP A 720 -28.43 50.13 -2.08
C ASP A 720 -28.14 50.69 -3.48
N GLY A 721 -28.70 50.05 -4.52
CA GLY A 721 -28.43 50.36 -5.94
C GLY A 721 -27.73 49.27 -6.76
N ASP A 722 -27.70 48.02 -6.30
CA ASP A 722 -27.24 46.80 -7.02
C ASP A 722 -25.74 46.75 -7.38
N SER A 723 -24.88 47.59 -6.80
CA SER A 723 -23.43 47.50 -7.00
C SER A 723 -22.81 46.47 -6.05
N GLU A 724 -22.21 45.41 -6.59
CA GLU A 724 -21.42 44.45 -5.81
C GLU A 724 -20.12 45.10 -5.30
N TRP A 725 -19.90 44.99 -3.99
CA TRP A 725 -18.64 45.36 -3.34
C TRP A 725 -17.88 44.09 -2.97
N ALA A 726 -16.72 43.87 -3.59
CA ALA A 726 -15.86 42.75 -3.26
C ALA A 726 -15.06 43.05 -1.98
N GLY A 727 -14.89 42.02 -1.17
CA GLY A 727 -14.22 42.10 0.12
C GLY A 727 -13.25 40.96 0.37
N HIS A 728 -12.26 41.23 1.21
CA HIS A 728 -11.27 40.23 1.63
C HIS A 728 -11.24 40.10 3.15
N GLY A 729 -11.73 38.97 3.68
CA GLY A 729 -11.50 38.58 5.07
C GLY A 729 -10.19 37.83 5.18
N CYS A 730 -9.22 38.40 5.90
CA CYS A 730 -7.88 37.86 6.08
C CYS A 730 -7.47 37.84 7.56
N ALA A 731 -6.96 36.69 7.99
CA ALA A 731 -6.36 36.46 9.30
C ALA A 731 -4.96 35.84 9.16
N ALA A 732 -4.29 36.00 8.01
CA ALA A 732 -2.95 35.48 7.77
C ALA A 732 -1.96 35.95 8.86
N ASP A 733 -0.99 35.12 9.25
CA ASP A 733 0.05 35.58 10.17
C ASP A 733 1.02 36.54 9.46
N MET A 734 1.33 36.24 8.19
CA MET A 734 2.28 36.99 7.37
C MET A 734 1.73 37.29 5.98
N ILE A 735 2.27 38.33 5.36
CA ILE A 735 2.05 38.64 3.94
C ILE A 735 3.42 38.81 3.30
N ASN A 736 3.74 37.95 2.35
CA ASN A 736 5.01 37.95 1.61
C ASN A 736 6.26 37.95 2.52
N GLY A 737 6.19 37.22 3.64
CA GLY A 737 7.28 37.06 4.61
C GLY A 737 7.34 38.13 5.70
N ASP A 738 6.53 39.17 5.62
CA ASP A 738 6.43 40.22 6.64
C ASP A 738 5.22 40.00 7.55
N GLU A 739 5.34 40.40 8.82
CA GLU A 739 4.23 40.35 9.77
C GLU A 739 3.05 41.17 9.25
N MET A 740 1.84 40.60 9.25
CA MET A 740 0.65 41.25 8.67
C MET A 740 0.38 42.64 9.28
N SER A 741 0.68 42.83 10.57
CA SER A 741 0.50 44.11 11.28
C SER A 741 1.36 45.26 10.72
N LEU A 742 2.48 44.93 10.06
CA LEU A 742 3.45 45.88 9.54
C LEU A 742 3.20 46.23 8.06
N CYS A 743 2.71 45.28 7.26
CA CYS A 743 2.62 45.41 5.82
C CYS A 743 1.19 45.52 5.26
N ALA A 744 0.14 45.18 6.03
CA ALA A 744 -1.22 45.13 5.51
C ALA A 744 -1.75 46.48 5.00
N ALA A 745 -1.27 47.60 5.54
CA ALA A 745 -1.65 48.95 5.09
C ALA A 745 -1.05 49.32 3.73
N SER A 746 0.11 48.74 3.37
CA SER A 746 0.81 48.98 2.10
C SER A 746 0.62 47.85 1.09
N PHE A 747 -0.08 46.77 1.46
CA PHE A 747 -0.36 45.67 0.56
C PHE A 747 -1.34 46.09 -0.54
N MET A 748 -1.11 45.67 -1.78
CA MET A 748 -1.95 45.99 -2.93
C MET A 748 -3.21 45.11 -2.97
N TRP A 749 -4.17 45.43 -2.10
CA TRP A 749 -5.47 44.78 -2.10
C TRP A 749 -6.26 45.07 -3.38
N GLN A 750 -6.85 44.03 -3.96
CA GLN A 750 -7.67 44.13 -5.18
C GLN A 750 -9.17 44.27 -4.88
N THR A 751 -9.57 44.31 -3.61
CA THR A 751 -10.95 44.40 -3.14
C THR A 751 -11.29 45.81 -2.67
N GLN A 752 -12.58 46.15 -2.57
CA GLN A 752 -13.03 47.46 -2.08
C GLN A 752 -12.99 47.56 -0.55
N PHE A 753 -13.12 46.44 0.16
CA PHE A 753 -12.97 46.40 1.61
C PHE A 753 -12.13 45.19 2.06
N VAL A 754 -11.51 45.32 3.23
CA VAL A 754 -10.65 44.30 3.83
C VAL A 754 -10.96 44.20 5.32
N ILE A 755 -11.15 42.98 5.81
CA ILE A 755 -11.34 42.66 7.22
C ILE A 755 -10.08 41.94 7.71
N LEU A 756 -9.34 42.57 8.61
CA LEU A 756 -8.07 42.08 9.12
C LEU A 756 -8.15 41.64 10.58
N VAL A 757 -7.64 40.45 10.86
CA VAL A 757 -7.43 39.94 12.23
C VAL A 757 -5.95 39.99 12.57
N VAL A 758 -5.48 41.16 13.00
CA VAL A 758 -4.10 41.38 13.45
C VAL A 758 -3.94 41.15 14.96
N LYS A 759 -2.77 40.64 15.38
CA LYS A 759 -2.43 40.44 16.81
C LYS A 759 -2.14 41.76 17.54
N SER A 760 -1.72 42.78 16.80
CA SER A 760 -1.28 44.11 17.26
C SER A 760 -1.99 45.22 16.47
N ALA A 761 -1.98 46.45 16.98
CA ALA A 761 -2.53 47.59 16.23
C ALA A 761 -1.76 47.75 14.91
N ILE A 762 -2.47 48.00 13.80
CA ILE A 762 -1.84 48.28 12.51
C ILE A 762 -1.02 49.57 12.65
N GLU A 763 0.28 49.51 12.36
CA GLU A 763 1.12 50.71 12.33
C GLU A 763 0.81 51.55 11.08
N VAL A 764 -0.26 52.35 11.13
CA VAL A 764 -0.61 53.28 10.04
C VAL A 764 0.33 54.52 10.02
N ASN A 765 1.09 54.75 11.09
CA ASN A 765 1.76 56.03 11.37
C ASN A 765 3.15 56.24 10.75
N ARG A 766 3.58 55.50 9.73
CA ARG A 766 4.94 55.67 9.17
C ARG A 766 5.06 56.08 7.70
N ILE A 767 3.96 56.34 7.00
CA ILE A 767 4.02 56.78 5.59
C ILE A 767 3.74 58.30 5.43
N ALA A 768 3.25 58.97 6.48
CA ALA A 768 3.02 60.42 6.45
C ALA A 768 4.30 61.29 6.53
N GLU A 769 5.48 60.70 6.78
CA GLU A 769 6.74 61.45 6.94
C GLU A 769 7.93 60.86 6.16
N ARG A 770 7.76 60.51 4.88
CA ARG A 770 8.92 60.49 3.97
C ARG A 770 9.04 61.86 3.30
N PRO A 771 10.09 62.65 3.59
CA PRO A 771 10.36 63.88 2.85
C PRO A 771 10.46 63.59 1.35
N PHE A 772 9.94 64.51 0.55
CA PHE A 772 9.87 64.51 -0.92
C PHE A 772 11.21 64.38 -1.69
N ALA A 773 12.29 63.90 -1.07
CA ALA A 773 13.66 64.01 -1.59
C ALA A 773 14.34 62.69 -2.02
N GLN A 774 13.62 61.56 -2.09
CA GLN A 774 14.16 60.32 -2.67
C GLN A 774 13.18 59.78 -3.71
N ILE A 775 13.34 60.25 -4.95
CA ILE A 775 12.66 59.74 -6.14
C ILE A 775 13.61 58.71 -6.76
N ASP A 776 13.31 57.43 -6.57
CA ASP A 776 13.83 56.34 -7.41
C ASP A 776 12.92 56.20 -8.64
N THR A 777 13.54 55.90 -9.78
CA THR A 777 13.04 56.10 -11.15
C THR A 777 11.95 55.15 -11.66
N ASP A 778 11.26 54.40 -10.79
CA ASP A 778 10.26 53.40 -11.19
C ASP A 778 8.84 53.73 -10.68
N GLN A 779 8.38 54.98 -10.90
CA GLN A 779 6.97 55.31 -10.66
C GLN A 779 6.09 55.07 -11.90
N PRO A 780 4.91 54.44 -11.73
CA PRO A 780 3.92 54.28 -12.80
C PRO A 780 3.44 55.63 -13.35
N GLY A 781 3.02 55.63 -14.61
CA GLY A 781 2.62 56.83 -15.33
C GLY A 781 1.36 57.49 -14.74
N LEU A 782 1.22 58.79 -14.97
CA LEU A 782 0.10 59.69 -14.60
C LEU A 782 -1.31 59.25 -15.08
N SER A 783 -1.48 58.02 -15.58
CA SER A 783 -2.76 57.40 -15.92
C SER A 783 -3.23 56.34 -14.92
N ASP A 784 -2.39 55.94 -13.96
CA ASP A 784 -2.81 55.03 -12.88
C ASP A 784 -3.52 55.84 -11.80
N THR A 785 -4.84 55.71 -11.75
CA THR A 785 -5.68 56.39 -10.76
C THR A 785 -5.46 55.78 -9.37
N ASP A 786 -4.41 56.23 -8.69
CA ASP A 786 -4.28 56.14 -7.23
C ASP A 786 -5.37 57.00 -6.58
N GLY A 787 -6.50 56.37 -6.27
CA GLY A 787 -7.63 56.96 -5.55
C GLY A 787 -7.98 56.11 -4.33
N SER A 788 -7.37 56.45 -3.19
CA SER A 788 -7.53 55.88 -1.83
C SER A 788 -7.85 54.37 -1.76
N GLY A 789 -6.85 53.54 -1.43
CA GLY A 789 -6.98 52.08 -1.24
C GLY A 789 -8.14 51.65 -0.31
N PRO A 790 -8.41 50.34 -0.18
CA PRO A 790 -9.67 49.81 0.34
C PRO A 790 -10.07 50.31 1.73
N VAL A 791 -11.35 50.13 2.06
CA VAL A 791 -11.82 50.25 3.45
C VAL A 791 -11.20 49.12 4.28
N ILE A 792 -10.16 49.42 5.06
CA ILE A 792 -9.49 48.47 5.96
C ILE A 792 -10.14 48.53 7.35
N MET A 793 -10.68 47.40 7.81
CA MET A 793 -11.18 47.22 9.17
C MET A 793 -10.30 46.21 9.89
N SER A 794 -10.04 46.45 11.17
CA SER A 794 -9.29 45.53 12.02
C SER A 794 -9.93 45.41 13.40
N ILE A 795 -9.49 44.42 14.18
CA ILE A 795 -9.85 44.27 15.60
C ILE A 795 -9.16 45.38 16.43
N SER A 796 -9.61 46.62 16.23
CA SER A 796 -9.19 47.78 17.01
C SER A 796 -9.90 47.82 18.36
N ARG A 797 -9.45 48.71 19.25
CA ARG A 797 -10.15 48.96 20.52
C ARG A 797 -11.58 49.44 20.28
N ASP A 798 -11.77 50.34 19.32
CA ASP A 798 -13.10 50.85 18.96
C ASP A 798 -14.02 49.73 18.46
N PHE A 799 -13.50 48.79 17.68
CA PHE A 799 -14.26 47.60 17.26
C PHE A 799 -14.65 46.73 18.45
N ILE A 800 -13.72 46.44 19.36
CA ILE A 800 -13.99 45.61 20.55
C ILE A 800 -15.06 46.28 21.43
N ASP A 801 -14.93 47.59 21.68
CA ASP A 801 -15.85 48.34 22.50
C ASP A 801 -17.26 48.41 21.87
N ALA A 802 -17.34 48.65 20.55
CA ALA A 802 -18.60 48.65 19.82
C ALA A 802 -19.26 47.27 19.77
N ALA A 803 -18.49 46.21 19.49
CA ALA A 803 -19.01 44.83 19.47
C ALA A 803 -19.50 44.38 20.86
N ALA A 804 -18.86 44.84 21.94
CA ALA A 804 -19.29 44.58 23.31
C ALA A 804 -20.54 45.39 23.72
N ALA A 805 -20.79 46.53 23.07
CA ALA A 805 -21.93 47.40 23.36
C ALA A 805 -23.21 46.94 22.67
N GLY A 806 -23.16 46.51 21.40
CA GLY A 806 -24.37 46.12 20.69
C GLY A 806 -24.26 46.14 19.16
N LEU A 807 -25.30 45.64 18.50
CA LEU A 807 -25.42 45.69 17.03
C LEU A 807 -25.51 47.14 16.52
N ALA A 808 -26.22 48.02 17.24
CA ALA A 808 -26.42 49.41 16.85
C ALA A 808 -25.11 50.20 16.88
N GLU A 809 -24.30 50.01 17.92
CA GLU A 809 -23.00 50.64 18.09
C GLU A 809 -22.00 50.17 17.03
N LEU A 810 -21.98 48.86 16.72
CA LEU A 810 -21.13 48.35 15.64
C LEU A 810 -21.56 48.92 14.27
N ARG A 811 -22.86 49.03 14.00
CA ARG A 811 -23.37 49.70 12.78
C ARG A 811 -22.92 51.16 12.70
N ALA A 812 -23.01 51.90 13.80
CA ALA A 812 -22.59 53.29 13.85
C ALA A 812 -21.07 53.44 13.61
N LEU A 813 -20.26 52.55 14.18
CA LEU A 813 -18.82 52.51 13.93
C LEU A 813 -18.52 52.26 12.45
N LEU A 814 -19.12 51.23 11.86
CA LEU A 814 -18.88 50.88 10.45
C LEU A 814 -19.34 51.99 9.49
N ALA A 815 -20.49 52.62 9.75
CA ALA A 815 -20.95 53.78 8.97
C ALA A 815 -19.97 54.96 9.07
N THR A 816 -19.35 55.16 10.24
CA THR A 816 -18.32 56.20 10.44
C THR A 816 -17.04 55.87 9.67
N VAL A 817 -16.61 54.61 9.67
CA VAL A 817 -15.44 54.15 8.91
C VAL A 817 -15.65 54.36 7.41
N GLU A 818 -16.82 53.99 6.90
CA GLU A 818 -17.18 54.23 5.50
C GLU A 818 -17.22 55.71 5.14
N ALA A 819 -17.92 56.53 5.94
CA ALA A 819 -18.01 57.97 5.70
C ALA A 819 -16.62 58.62 5.63
N ARG A 820 -15.72 58.27 6.55
CA ARG A 820 -14.33 58.75 6.55
C ARG A 820 -13.56 58.32 5.30
N HIS A 821 -13.74 57.09 4.84
CA HIS A 821 -13.10 56.61 3.62
C HIS A 821 -13.61 57.34 2.39
N PHE A 822 -14.93 57.51 2.22
CA PHE A 822 -15.48 58.24 1.08
C PHE A 822 -15.12 59.73 1.11
N GLU A 823 -15.08 60.37 2.28
CA GLU A 823 -14.57 61.74 2.40
C GLU A 823 -13.09 61.85 1.98
N ALA A 824 -12.27 60.84 2.31
CA ALA A 824 -10.87 60.79 1.90
C ALA A 824 -10.73 60.54 0.39
N LEU A 825 -11.55 59.66 -0.18
CA LEU A 825 -11.63 59.40 -1.62
C LEU A 825 -12.03 60.68 -2.37
N GLU A 826 -13.09 61.38 -1.94
CA GLU A 826 -13.54 62.64 -2.54
C GLU A 826 -12.45 63.72 -2.47
N LYS A 827 -11.76 63.86 -1.33
CA LYS A 827 -10.63 64.80 -1.18
C LYS A 827 -9.46 64.44 -2.11
N THR A 828 -9.22 63.16 -2.36
CA THR A 828 -8.15 62.69 -3.25
C THR A 828 -8.53 62.94 -4.72
N ILE A 829 -9.78 62.66 -5.10
CA ILE A 829 -10.33 62.97 -6.42
C ILE A 829 -10.28 64.49 -6.69
N MET A 830 -10.69 65.31 -5.72
CA MET A 830 -10.65 66.77 -5.84
C MET A 830 -9.23 67.34 -5.92
N LYS A 831 -8.24 66.69 -5.30
CA LYS A 831 -6.82 67.04 -5.42
C LYS A 831 -6.18 66.59 -6.74
N GLY A 832 -6.68 65.52 -7.36
CA GLY A 832 -6.22 65.06 -8.67
C GLY A 832 -6.87 65.81 -9.85
N ALA A 833 -8.00 66.48 -9.62
CA ALA A 833 -8.69 67.31 -10.61
C ALA A 833 -8.24 68.79 -10.62
N ALA A 834 -7.42 69.20 -9.64
CA ALA A 834 -6.80 70.52 -9.51
C ALA A 834 -5.31 70.43 -9.84
#